data_AF-A0AAU6R3L4-F1
#
_entry.id   AF-A0AAU6R3L4-F1
#
_cell.length_a   1.000
_cell.length_b   1.000
_cell.length_c   1.000
_cell.angle_alpha   90.00
_cell.angle_beta   90.00
_cell.angle_gamma   90.00
#
_symmetry.space_group_name_H-M   'P 1'
#
loop_
_entity.id
_entity.type
_entity.pdbx_description
1 polymer ?
#
loop_
_entity_poly.entity_id
_entity_poly.type
_entity_poly.pdbx_seq_one_letter_code
_entity_poly.pdbx_strand_id
1 'polypeptide(L)'
;MQFNTSFTGRIIQVTEALDYGDAVSNQVIALGELLKEMGLQTAVYSKWYNENVAHHRHDIDELSLRENDIVIYHYYGFAEHTLKAVAEQYCTKILLYHNITPHEFFEQSSKVRQFCLKGREQLKETIAKFHFFWGDSDYNLHELKDLGASPDACFVVPIIVPPFQRDDPVPAREAGSWLFVGRIAPNKKQVELVRLFAQTHAKAPETAQTLHIVGGYESDDPYFVSLLREIDAHGIRARIKLTGKMSDEDREDIFSRAMVYVSLSEHEGFGVPLVEAPLRGMPVVAVNSSAVGETMGNCTGLVNTSDELTELIARLMVDNDLRASVLDKQQINAMRFFPKAVQRMASLALRPALPQRRQFKKVSVVICTYNRRGYLERCLDYLRYQTCTDFEVVVVNGPSNDGTAELLERYADKIKIVQNPERNLSKSRNLGIELADGDIIAFIDDDAIPFDDWIHNILLEYNSRPLTTAGLGGPAYYAGSFWFQAQDNGINKFSETKVNIDSDEIGQDGWFRYNTGTNATFTKQHLRDVNGFDEQFDYYLDESELCFRLQQKNTLIGYSEDVIVRHEFAQSHNRGGKYNYNWLTICKNTAYFVAAYSGWSGQLLRKKLEERMKRERIVPLDAAVQAGELLSSERDRHVAAIWEGISQGLADAQHHPKSRKLASPPDAFKLYAPSSSYLRVGKDIKSLHICIVTKEFPPFTGNGGVGTLYYHLASELLLMGHRVSVITPSGEDRVHSQGRFNIYFSKMQPDAWVNGLDGGFTTNLMWSLSAFHALSKLHKERPIDVVDSALWDTETLAISLLPSSSRPPVVLRLVTPYPVSSRINGWSVPDNVTALFVEAERTLLSRANAVIPISESIAKTVEKEHSVQRDVRWQMAHCGIAYWPYFDVEKGYSEFQEFEKVPREALESSKLVVFVGRLERRKGIDLLMESAQRILEADPDARLLIAGRDPEGWAQRAANFLTEETIGRIHFLGEVSDATRDKLLARAHCLVFPSRYESFGLVPLEAFVHGTPVIASRSGAIPEVVAHDFCGLLFEPESADSLADSVIRTLAEPGLRTRLSDGAKTQIRRFSSRTSAIRAVEVYADLILPT
;
A
#
# COMPACT_ATOMS: atom_id res chain seq x y z
N MET A 1 25.59 20.93 0.57
CA MET A 1 24.39 21.08 1.42
C MET A 1 23.47 19.94 1.05
N GLN A 2 23.07 19.07 1.97
CA GLN A 2 22.12 18.01 1.66
C GLN A 2 20.76 18.62 1.28
N PHE A 3 20.14 18.10 0.22
CA PHE A 3 18.81 18.51 -0.19
C PHE A 3 17.80 18.04 0.88
N ASN A 4 17.04 18.97 1.47
CA ASN A 4 16.18 18.67 2.63
C ASN A 4 14.87 17.96 2.22
N THR A 5 14.95 16.66 1.93
CA THR A 5 13.82 15.82 1.51
C THR A 5 13.70 14.56 2.36
N SER A 6 12.49 13.99 2.41
CA SER A 6 12.21 12.66 2.96
C SER A 6 12.08 11.58 1.88
N PHE A 7 12.25 11.95 0.60
CA PHE A 7 12.19 11.04 -0.54
C PHE A 7 13.22 9.92 -0.43
N THR A 8 12.79 8.69 -0.68
CA THR A 8 13.66 7.50 -0.64
C THR A 8 13.72 6.73 -1.96
N GLY A 9 13.01 7.19 -2.99
CA GLY A 9 13.09 6.61 -4.33
C GLY A 9 14.40 6.95 -5.05
N ARG A 10 14.54 6.50 -6.30
CA ARG A 10 15.72 6.79 -7.15
C ARG A 10 15.40 7.85 -8.19
N ILE A 11 16.41 8.60 -8.60
CA ILE A 11 16.36 9.49 -9.77
C ILE A 11 17.19 8.88 -10.89
N ILE A 12 16.52 8.33 -11.90
CA ILE A 12 17.14 7.62 -13.01
C ILE A 12 17.26 8.56 -14.20
N GLN A 13 18.45 8.67 -14.76
CA GLN A 13 18.70 9.44 -15.99
C GLN A 13 18.72 8.49 -17.18
N VAL A 14 18.02 8.86 -18.26
CA VAL A 14 17.96 8.06 -19.50
C VAL A 14 18.28 8.94 -20.69
N THR A 15 19.15 8.46 -21.58
CA THR A 15 19.56 9.13 -22.82
C THR A 15 19.74 8.10 -23.95
N GLU A 16 19.47 8.46 -25.21
CA GLU A 16 19.61 7.51 -26.33
C GLU A 16 21.07 7.07 -26.53
N ALA A 17 22.01 8.02 -26.39
CA ALA A 17 23.44 7.81 -26.56
C ALA A 17 24.26 8.59 -25.52
N LEU A 18 25.45 8.09 -25.21
CA LEU A 18 26.48 8.77 -24.41
C LEU A 18 27.80 8.79 -25.20
N ASP A 19 28.20 9.94 -25.75
CA ASP A 19 29.43 10.08 -26.55
C ASP A 19 30.49 10.90 -25.80
N TYR A 20 31.76 10.60 -26.08
CA TYR A 20 32.89 11.32 -25.51
C TYR A 20 33.04 12.70 -26.18
N GLY A 21 33.15 13.75 -25.36
CA GLY A 21 33.28 15.14 -25.81
C GLY A 21 31.99 15.79 -26.31
N ASP A 22 30.84 15.15 -26.10
CA ASP A 22 29.52 15.68 -26.42
C ASP A 22 28.91 16.46 -25.24
N ALA A 23 28.26 17.59 -25.54
CA ALA A 23 27.73 18.51 -24.53
C ALA A 23 26.58 17.88 -23.70
N VAL A 24 25.69 17.13 -24.35
CA VAL A 24 24.57 16.47 -23.66
C VAL A 24 25.10 15.35 -22.77
N SER A 25 26.05 14.57 -23.27
CA SER A 25 26.69 13.47 -22.54
C SER A 25 27.42 13.98 -21.29
N ASN A 26 28.15 15.09 -21.40
CA ASN A 26 28.78 15.75 -20.26
C ASN A 26 27.75 16.25 -19.24
N GLN A 27 26.61 16.77 -19.71
CA GLN A 27 25.53 17.21 -18.84
C GLN A 27 24.90 16.04 -18.06
N VAL A 28 24.65 14.89 -18.70
CA VAL A 28 24.13 13.68 -18.03
C VAL A 28 25.06 13.25 -16.89
N ILE A 29 26.37 13.19 -17.16
CA ILE A 29 27.37 12.77 -16.15
C ILE A 29 27.45 13.80 -15.02
N ALA A 30 27.58 15.09 -15.34
CA ALA A 30 27.70 16.15 -14.36
C ALA A 30 26.44 16.31 -13.49
N LEU A 31 25.25 16.16 -14.08
CA LEU A 31 23.99 16.15 -13.33
C LEU A 31 23.90 14.93 -12.41
N GLY A 32 24.38 13.76 -12.85
CA GLY A 32 24.48 12.56 -12.01
C GLY A 32 25.33 12.78 -10.77
N GLU A 33 26.53 13.35 -10.91
CA GLU A 33 27.39 13.67 -9.76
C GLU A 33 26.75 14.71 -8.84
N LEU A 34 26.12 15.74 -9.40
CA LEU A 34 25.39 16.75 -8.63
C LEU A 34 24.24 16.15 -7.80
N LEU A 35 23.48 15.21 -8.37
CA LEU A 35 22.41 14.49 -7.65
C LEU A 35 22.97 13.65 -6.51
N LYS A 36 24.11 12.98 -6.71
CA LYS A 36 24.81 12.24 -5.63
C LYS A 36 25.27 13.18 -4.51
N GLU A 37 25.84 14.34 -4.84
CA GLU A 37 26.23 15.36 -3.86
C GLU A 37 25.03 15.90 -3.05
N MET A 38 23.84 15.91 -3.65
CA MET A 38 22.59 16.28 -2.98
C MET A 38 22.08 15.19 -2.01
N GLY A 39 22.66 13.98 -2.05
CA GLY A 39 22.27 12.81 -1.25
C GLY A 39 21.20 11.94 -1.90
N LEU A 40 20.98 12.09 -3.21
CA LEU A 40 19.94 11.37 -3.96
C LEU A 40 20.55 10.13 -4.65
N GLN A 41 19.82 9.02 -4.64
CA GLN A 41 20.22 7.83 -5.38
C GLN A 41 19.97 8.04 -6.87
N THR A 42 20.97 7.79 -7.71
CA THR A 42 20.87 7.95 -9.17
C THR A 42 21.66 6.90 -9.93
N ALA A 43 21.17 6.57 -11.13
CA ALA A 43 21.87 5.80 -12.15
C ALA A 43 21.60 6.39 -13.53
N VAL A 44 22.47 6.10 -14.50
CA VAL A 44 22.36 6.54 -15.90
C VAL A 44 22.19 5.31 -16.80
N TYR A 45 21.25 5.37 -17.74
CA TYR A 45 21.00 4.32 -18.73
C TYR A 45 21.07 4.89 -20.14
N SER A 46 21.67 4.14 -21.07
CA SER A 46 21.62 4.48 -22.50
C SER A 46 21.61 3.24 -23.38
N LYS A 47 21.26 3.38 -24.67
CA LYS A 47 21.45 2.29 -25.63
C LYS A 47 22.85 2.33 -26.23
N TRP A 48 23.22 3.48 -26.78
CA TRP A 48 24.51 3.66 -27.44
C TRP A 48 25.51 4.35 -26.52
N TYR A 49 26.79 4.04 -26.69
CA TYR A 49 27.85 4.65 -25.90
C TYR A 49 29.20 4.61 -26.62
N ASN A 50 30.09 5.52 -26.23
CA ASN A 50 31.51 5.46 -26.51
C ASN A 50 32.24 4.76 -25.35
N GLU A 51 33.22 3.90 -25.63
CA GLU A 51 33.97 3.14 -24.61
C GLU A 51 34.59 4.04 -23.52
N ASN A 52 35.01 5.27 -23.86
CA ASN A 52 35.58 6.21 -22.89
C ASN A 52 34.59 6.64 -21.80
N VAL A 53 33.28 6.53 -22.04
CA VAL A 53 32.22 6.91 -21.09
C VAL A 53 31.35 5.71 -20.67
N ALA A 54 31.70 4.49 -21.07
CA ALA A 54 30.94 3.27 -20.79
C ALA A 54 30.70 3.04 -19.29
N HIS A 55 31.71 3.32 -18.46
CA HIS A 55 31.67 3.09 -17.01
C HIS A 55 30.71 4.03 -16.24
N HIS A 56 30.16 5.05 -16.91
CA HIS A 56 29.16 5.94 -16.31
C HIS A 56 27.72 5.45 -16.48
N ARG A 57 27.46 4.42 -17.30
CA ARG A 57 26.11 4.01 -17.69
C ARG A 57 25.86 2.51 -17.51
N HIS A 58 24.59 2.16 -17.35
CA HIS A 58 24.05 0.80 -17.49
C HIS A 58 23.35 0.63 -18.84
N ASP A 59 23.22 -0.61 -19.32
CA ASP A 59 22.50 -0.88 -20.56
C ASP A 59 20.99 -0.67 -20.35
N ILE A 60 20.32 -0.03 -21.32
CA ILE A 60 18.88 0.19 -21.27
C ILE A 60 18.07 -1.11 -21.12
N ASP A 61 18.59 -2.24 -21.63
CA ASP A 61 17.91 -3.53 -21.52
C ASP A 61 17.88 -4.06 -20.06
N GLU A 62 18.69 -3.48 -19.15
CA GLU A 62 18.70 -3.75 -17.71
C GLU A 62 17.82 -2.78 -16.90
N LEU A 63 17.15 -1.84 -17.56
CA LEU A 63 16.34 -0.83 -16.89
C LEU A 63 15.14 -1.47 -16.20
N SER A 64 15.09 -1.34 -14.88
CA SER A 64 13.92 -1.69 -14.06
C SER A 64 13.51 -0.48 -13.25
N LEU A 65 12.33 0.06 -13.56
CA LEU A 65 11.74 1.22 -12.90
C LEU A 65 10.65 0.78 -11.93
N ARG A 66 10.54 1.53 -10.83
CA ARG A 66 9.50 1.38 -9.80
C ARG A 66 8.63 2.62 -9.84
N GLU A 67 7.40 2.50 -9.35
CA GLU A 67 6.46 3.62 -9.28
C GLU A 67 6.95 4.82 -8.44
N ASN A 68 7.82 4.56 -7.46
CA ASN A 68 8.41 5.58 -6.59
C ASN A 68 9.67 6.24 -7.19
N ASP A 69 10.13 5.80 -8.36
CA ASP A 69 11.26 6.42 -9.04
C ASP A 69 10.84 7.70 -9.78
N ILE A 70 11.83 8.56 -10.02
CA ILE A 70 11.72 9.70 -10.93
C ILE A 70 12.67 9.47 -12.09
N VAL A 71 12.19 9.59 -13.33
CA VAL A 71 13.02 9.50 -14.53
C VAL A 71 13.27 10.88 -15.10
N ILE A 72 14.54 11.23 -15.32
CA ILE A 72 14.95 12.39 -16.12
C ILE A 72 15.37 11.87 -17.50
N TYR A 73 14.56 12.15 -18.51
CA TYR A 73 14.82 11.76 -19.90
C TYR A 73 15.49 12.91 -20.65
N HIS A 74 16.72 12.70 -21.14
CA HIS A 74 17.47 13.69 -21.90
C HIS A 74 17.07 13.62 -23.38
N TYR A 75 16.33 14.62 -23.86
CA TYR A 75 15.78 14.65 -25.21
C TYR A 75 16.52 15.67 -26.09
N TYR A 76 17.11 15.22 -27.19
CA TYR A 76 17.92 16.05 -28.11
C TYR A 76 17.81 15.61 -29.59
N GLY A 77 16.91 14.68 -29.89
CA GLY A 77 16.76 14.10 -31.23
C GLY A 77 15.84 12.89 -31.22
N PHE A 78 15.66 12.28 -32.40
CA PHE A 78 14.90 11.04 -32.54
C PHE A 78 15.55 9.91 -31.72
N ALA A 79 14.77 9.32 -30.81
CA ALA A 79 15.20 8.20 -29.98
C ALA A 79 14.42 6.94 -30.35
N GLU A 80 15.12 5.93 -30.87
CA GLU A 80 14.50 4.70 -31.36
C GLU A 80 14.29 3.69 -30.23
N HIS A 81 15.20 3.62 -29.27
CA HIS A 81 15.25 2.54 -28.29
C HIS A 81 14.78 2.98 -26.91
N THR A 82 15.28 4.13 -26.43
CA THR A 82 15.18 4.48 -25.01
C THR A 82 13.88 5.17 -24.64
N LEU A 83 13.29 5.96 -25.55
CA LEU A 83 12.07 6.72 -25.22
C LEU A 83 10.89 5.80 -24.93
N LYS A 84 10.71 4.74 -25.73
CA LYS A 84 9.64 3.78 -25.50
C LYS A 84 9.76 3.11 -24.13
N ALA A 85 10.99 2.75 -23.75
CA ALA A 85 11.28 2.13 -22.46
C ALA A 85 10.91 3.01 -21.25
N VAL A 86 10.77 4.33 -21.43
CA VAL A 86 10.43 5.30 -20.37
C VAL A 86 9.01 5.85 -20.48
N ALA A 87 8.58 6.21 -21.69
CA ALA A 87 7.37 7.00 -21.90
C ALA A 87 6.10 6.28 -21.41
N GLU A 88 6.08 4.96 -21.50
CA GLU A 88 4.96 4.10 -21.08
C GLU A 88 5.05 3.70 -19.60
N GLN A 89 6.15 3.98 -18.91
CA GLN A 89 6.36 3.54 -17.53
C GLN A 89 5.51 4.34 -16.55
N TYR A 90 4.99 3.64 -15.53
CA TYR A 90 4.13 4.22 -14.50
C TYR A 90 4.96 4.77 -13.33
N CYS A 91 5.65 5.88 -13.58
CA CYS A 91 6.45 6.60 -12.59
C CYS A 91 6.47 8.10 -12.93
N THR A 92 7.07 8.90 -12.05
CA THR A 92 7.23 10.33 -12.31
C THR A 92 8.29 10.56 -13.37
N LYS A 93 7.98 11.42 -14.35
CA LYS A 93 8.82 11.60 -15.55
C LYS A 93 9.10 13.09 -15.80
N ILE A 94 10.36 13.41 -16.01
CA ILE A 94 10.89 14.75 -16.31
C ILE A 94 11.55 14.69 -17.68
N LEU A 95 11.13 15.54 -18.62
CA LEU A 95 11.77 15.66 -19.93
C LEU A 95 12.76 16.82 -19.89
N LEU A 96 14.06 16.55 -20.00
CA LEU A 96 15.10 17.56 -20.11
C LEU A 96 15.48 17.75 -21.58
N TYR A 97 15.08 18.90 -22.16
CA TYR A 97 15.22 19.19 -23.58
C TYR A 97 16.48 20.00 -23.89
N HIS A 98 17.30 19.49 -24.82
CA HIS A 98 18.56 20.11 -25.27
C HIS A 98 18.50 20.67 -26.71
N ASN A 99 17.29 20.90 -27.23
CA ASN A 99 16.99 21.37 -28.58
C ASN A 99 17.21 20.33 -29.70
N ILE A 100 16.45 20.48 -30.81
CA ILE A 100 16.69 19.82 -32.10
C ILE A 100 16.95 20.90 -33.15
N THR A 101 18.08 20.83 -33.85
CA THR A 101 18.37 21.78 -34.93
C THR A 101 17.26 21.77 -36.00
N PRO A 102 16.76 22.94 -36.45
CA PRO A 102 15.76 23.01 -37.51
C PRO A 102 16.21 22.28 -38.76
N HIS A 103 15.29 21.49 -39.31
CA HIS A 103 15.58 20.56 -40.41
C HIS A 103 15.86 21.30 -41.73
N GLU A 104 15.46 22.57 -41.84
CA GLU A 104 15.66 23.49 -42.97
C GLU A 104 17.14 23.80 -43.21
N PHE A 105 18.00 23.63 -42.20
CA PHE A 105 19.45 23.80 -42.34
C PHE A 105 20.14 22.66 -43.11
N PHE A 106 19.47 21.52 -43.29
CA PHE A 106 20.07 20.33 -43.90
C PHE A 106 19.44 20.06 -45.28
N GLU A 107 20.24 19.49 -46.20
CA GLU A 107 19.75 19.12 -47.53
C GLU A 107 18.59 18.12 -47.47
N GLN A 108 17.67 18.19 -48.44
CA GLN A 108 16.47 17.34 -48.47
C GLN A 108 16.76 15.85 -48.43
N SER A 109 17.88 15.42 -49.05
CA SER A 109 18.34 14.03 -49.10
C SER A 109 19.10 13.58 -47.85
N SER A 110 19.46 14.48 -46.93
CA SER A 110 20.28 14.16 -45.76
C SER A 110 19.52 13.33 -44.72
N LYS A 111 20.18 12.29 -44.19
CA LYS A 111 19.66 11.50 -43.06
C LYS A 111 19.42 12.36 -41.82
N VAL A 112 20.28 13.36 -41.57
CA VAL A 112 20.17 14.25 -40.42
C VAL A 112 18.87 15.06 -40.47
N ARG A 113 18.48 15.53 -41.68
CA ARG A 113 17.20 16.21 -41.89
C ARG A 113 16.02 15.32 -41.49
N GLN A 114 16.03 14.06 -41.91
CA GLN A 114 14.98 13.10 -41.59
C GLN A 114 14.91 12.82 -40.08
N PHE A 115 16.05 12.69 -39.40
CA PHE A 115 16.09 12.53 -37.95
C PHE A 115 15.60 13.77 -37.19
N CYS A 116 15.90 14.97 -37.67
CA CYS A 116 15.37 16.20 -37.06
C CYS A 116 13.84 16.28 -37.17
N LEU A 117 13.29 15.94 -38.34
CA LEU A 117 11.83 15.86 -38.55
C LEU A 117 11.19 14.82 -37.63
N LYS A 118 11.71 13.59 -37.63
CA LYS A 118 11.21 12.50 -36.77
C LYS A 118 11.32 12.85 -35.29
N GLY A 119 12.40 13.49 -34.86
CA GLY A 119 12.59 13.90 -33.47
C GLY A 119 11.60 14.98 -33.04
N ARG A 120 11.32 15.98 -33.89
CA ARG A 120 10.32 17.00 -33.58
C ARG A 120 8.90 16.44 -33.55
N GLU A 121 8.58 15.52 -34.46
CA GLU A 121 7.29 14.80 -34.44
C GLU A 121 7.16 13.93 -33.19
N GLN A 122 8.19 13.14 -32.86
CA GLN A 122 8.22 12.32 -31.65
C GLN A 122 8.14 13.17 -30.38
N LEU A 123 8.81 14.33 -30.31
CA LEU A 123 8.72 15.25 -29.16
C LEU A 123 7.27 15.69 -28.92
N LYS A 124 6.57 16.09 -29.99
CA LYS A 124 5.16 16.50 -29.92
C LYS A 124 4.25 15.39 -29.36
N GLU A 125 4.47 14.14 -29.77
CA GLU A 125 3.70 12.99 -29.27
C GLU A 125 4.03 12.60 -27.82
N THR A 126 5.16 13.10 -27.30
CA THR A 126 5.74 12.70 -26.02
C THR A 126 5.36 13.64 -24.87
N ILE A 127 5.10 14.93 -25.14
CA ILE A 127 4.80 15.93 -24.09
C ILE A 127 3.72 15.44 -23.11
N ALA A 128 2.63 14.87 -23.60
CA ALA A 128 1.51 14.40 -22.77
C ALA A 128 1.86 13.22 -21.84
N LYS A 129 3.03 12.58 -22.02
CA LYS A 129 3.49 11.42 -21.23
C LYS A 129 4.44 11.81 -20.08
N PHE A 130 4.78 13.10 -19.95
CA PHE A 130 5.73 13.61 -18.96
C PHE A 130 5.05 14.55 -17.95
N HIS A 131 5.57 14.60 -16.73
CA HIS A 131 5.02 15.38 -15.61
C HIS A 131 5.65 16.76 -15.50
N PHE A 132 6.97 16.83 -15.72
CA PHE A 132 7.75 18.06 -15.66
C PHE A 132 8.65 18.20 -16.87
N PHE A 133 9.01 19.45 -17.19
CA PHE A 133 9.77 19.81 -18.38
C PHE A 133 10.93 20.70 -17.97
N TRP A 134 12.14 20.23 -18.21
CA TRP A 134 13.35 21.01 -18.00
C TRP A 134 13.93 21.43 -19.34
N GLY A 135 14.48 22.64 -19.39
CA GLY A 135 15.23 23.14 -20.54
C GLY A 135 16.57 23.65 -20.06
N ASP A 136 17.60 23.49 -20.89
CA ASP A 136 18.90 24.16 -20.70
C ASP A 136 18.82 25.70 -20.78
N SER A 137 17.76 26.23 -21.41
CA SER A 137 17.49 27.64 -21.66
C SER A 137 15.98 27.92 -21.69
N ASP A 138 15.58 29.18 -21.46
CA ASP A 138 14.21 29.63 -21.70
C ASP A 138 13.84 29.46 -23.18
N TYR A 139 14.75 29.69 -24.13
CA TYR A 139 14.51 29.43 -25.56
C TYR A 139 13.99 28.00 -25.80
N ASN A 140 14.63 26.99 -25.21
CA ASN A 140 14.20 25.60 -25.35
C ASN A 140 12.84 25.33 -24.69
N LEU A 141 12.57 25.96 -23.55
CA LEU A 141 11.27 25.84 -22.88
C LEU A 141 10.12 26.45 -23.69
N HIS A 142 10.36 27.50 -24.48
CA HIS A 142 9.32 28.08 -25.34
C HIS A 142 8.80 27.05 -26.34
N GLU A 143 9.68 26.28 -26.97
CA GLU A 143 9.26 25.20 -27.89
C GLU A 143 8.39 24.16 -27.17
N LEU A 144 8.77 23.73 -25.96
CA LEU A 144 7.96 22.77 -25.20
C LEU A 144 6.58 23.35 -24.84
N LYS A 145 6.51 24.63 -24.45
CA LYS A 145 5.26 25.34 -24.13
C LYS A 145 4.36 25.45 -25.36
N ASP A 146 4.92 25.77 -26.52
CA ASP A 146 4.19 25.82 -27.79
C ASP A 146 3.65 24.44 -28.21
N LEU A 147 4.34 23.36 -27.82
CA LEU A 147 3.88 21.98 -28.00
C LEU A 147 2.89 21.50 -26.93
N GLY A 148 2.55 22.33 -25.95
CA GLY A 148 1.52 22.07 -24.94
C GLY A 148 2.03 21.70 -23.55
N ALA A 149 3.33 21.86 -23.25
CA ALA A 149 3.85 21.71 -21.90
C ALA A 149 3.28 22.78 -20.97
N SER A 150 2.84 22.38 -19.76
CA SER A 150 2.31 23.32 -18.78
C SER A 150 3.40 24.29 -18.31
N PRO A 151 3.20 25.62 -18.37
CA PRO A 151 4.20 26.59 -17.93
C PRO A 151 4.63 26.42 -16.47
N ASP A 152 3.72 26.01 -15.58
CA ASP A 152 4.01 25.80 -14.15
C ASP A 152 4.85 24.53 -13.90
N ALA A 153 4.99 23.68 -14.92
CA ALA A 153 5.82 22.48 -14.90
C ALA A 153 7.15 22.66 -15.67
N CYS A 154 7.43 23.87 -16.19
CA CYS A 154 8.63 24.19 -16.96
C CYS A 154 9.70 24.86 -16.10
N PHE A 155 10.91 24.31 -16.07
CA PHE A 155 12.04 24.83 -15.28
C PHE A 155 13.33 24.94 -16.10
N VAL A 156 14.08 26.02 -15.93
CA VAL A 156 15.41 26.14 -16.53
C VAL A 156 16.43 25.41 -15.64
N VAL A 157 17.08 24.40 -16.19
CA VAL A 157 18.20 23.67 -15.59
C VAL A 157 19.33 23.67 -16.62
N PRO A 158 20.21 24.69 -16.60
CA PRO A 158 21.18 24.89 -17.67
C PRO A 158 22.29 23.85 -17.63
N ILE A 159 23.04 23.77 -18.73
CA ILE A 159 24.21 22.90 -18.83
C ILE A 159 25.25 23.30 -17.78
N ILE A 160 25.81 22.30 -17.10
CA ILE A 160 26.84 22.45 -16.09
C ILE A 160 28.18 22.64 -16.78
N VAL A 161 28.81 23.79 -16.54
CA VAL A 161 30.17 24.08 -17.00
C VAL A 161 31.06 24.22 -15.76
N PRO A 162 31.97 23.27 -15.50
CA PRO A 162 32.86 23.33 -14.34
C PRO A 162 33.73 24.59 -14.35
N PRO A 163 34.12 25.11 -13.17
CA PRO A 163 35.11 26.18 -13.09
C PRO A 163 36.42 25.71 -13.72
N PHE A 164 37.07 26.61 -14.47
CA PHE A 164 38.38 26.34 -15.05
C PHE A 164 39.45 26.50 -13.97
N GLN A 165 40.28 25.47 -13.80
CA GLN A 165 41.48 25.49 -12.96
C GLN A 165 42.67 25.02 -13.80
N ARG A 166 43.74 25.80 -13.79
CA ARG A 166 45.01 25.46 -14.45
C ARG A 166 46.14 25.66 -13.45
N ASP A 167 47.00 24.65 -13.34
CA ASP A 167 48.19 24.71 -12.47
C ASP A 167 49.35 25.48 -13.13
N ASP A 168 49.41 25.46 -14.46
CA ASP A 168 50.42 26.17 -15.23
C ASP A 168 50.06 27.64 -15.52
N PRO A 169 51.07 28.53 -15.68
CA PRO A 169 50.86 29.89 -16.13
C PRO A 169 50.12 29.94 -17.47
N VAL A 170 49.13 30.84 -17.58
CA VAL A 170 48.39 31.05 -18.84
C VAL A 170 49.38 31.54 -19.91
N PRO A 171 49.53 30.83 -21.04
CA PRO A 171 50.43 31.25 -22.12
C PRO A 171 49.97 32.58 -22.72
N ALA A 172 50.91 33.34 -23.29
CA ALA A 172 50.55 34.55 -24.02
C ALA A 172 49.64 34.20 -25.20
N ARG A 173 48.53 34.92 -25.35
CA ARG A 173 47.60 34.72 -26.46
C ARG A 173 48.24 35.09 -27.80
N GLU A 174 47.94 34.31 -28.83
CA GLU A 174 48.43 34.52 -30.18
C GLU A 174 47.71 35.69 -30.84
N ALA A 175 48.46 36.72 -31.26
CA ALA A 175 47.89 37.91 -31.86
C ALA A 175 47.07 37.58 -33.14
N GLY A 176 45.85 38.11 -33.22
CA GLY A 176 44.97 37.92 -34.37
C GLY A 176 44.42 36.50 -34.52
N SER A 177 44.50 35.65 -33.50
CA SER A 177 43.96 34.28 -33.54
C SER A 177 42.47 34.24 -33.18
N TRP A 178 41.66 33.59 -34.02
CA TRP A 178 40.22 33.41 -33.84
C TRP A 178 39.93 31.93 -33.56
N LEU A 179 38.96 31.66 -32.70
CA LEU A 179 38.51 30.29 -32.40
C LEU A 179 37.01 30.13 -32.62
N PHE A 180 36.64 29.04 -33.29
CA PHE A 180 35.31 28.47 -33.28
C PHE A 180 35.39 27.01 -32.84
N VAL A 181 34.48 26.60 -31.96
CA VAL A 181 34.37 25.21 -31.48
C VAL A 181 32.95 24.73 -31.68
N GLY A 182 32.80 23.60 -32.38
CA GLY A 182 31.53 22.97 -32.69
C GLY A 182 31.61 22.13 -33.95
N ARG A 183 30.70 21.17 -34.10
CA ARG A 183 30.55 20.36 -35.32
C ARG A 183 30.45 21.26 -36.56
N ILE A 184 31.12 20.88 -37.64
CA ILE A 184 31.00 21.58 -38.93
C ILE A 184 29.63 21.26 -39.52
N ALA A 185 28.74 22.25 -39.56
CA ALA A 185 27.35 22.07 -39.95
C ALA A 185 26.72 23.39 -40.43
N PRO A 186 25.74 23.36 -41.36
CA PRO A 186 25.17 24.56 -41.97
C PRO A 186 24.65 25.62 -40.99
N ASN A 187 24.01 25.18 -39.90
CA ASN A 187 23.44 26.08 -38.89
C ASN A 187 24.50 26.83 -38.06
N LYS A 188 25.77 26.40 -38.12
CA LYS A 188 26.89 27.01 -37.39
C LYS A 188 27.64 28.07 -38.20
N LYS A 189 27.33 28.19 -39.50
CA LYS A 189 27.81 29.29 -40.37
C LYS A 189 29.33 29.43 -40.47
N GLN A 190 30.06 28.31 -40.46
CA GLN A 190 31.51 28.34 -40.61
C GLN A 190 31.98 28.84 -41.98
N VAL A 191 31.19 28.63 -43.05
CA VAL A 191 31.49 29.17 -44.40
C VAL A 191 31.52 30.70 -44.36
N GLU A 192 30.52 31.31 -43.73
CA GLU A 192 30.42 32.75 -43.52
C GLU A 192 31.50 33.27 -42.56
N LEU A 193 31.84 32.51 -41.51
CA LEU A 193 32.97 32.81 -40.64
C LEU A 193 34.30 32.87 -41.42
N VAL A 194 34.54 31.92 -42.32
CA VAL A 194 35.72 31.93 -43.21
C VAL A 194 35.73 33.13 -44.13
N ARG A 195 34.58 33.49 -44.74
CA ARG A 195 34.45 34.72 -45.55
C ARG A 195 34.77 35.96 -44.74
N LEU A 196 34.22 36.06 -43.53
CA LEU A 196 34.43 37.20 -42.66
C LEU A 196 35.89 37.33 -42.23
N PHE A 197 36.51 36.19 -41.88
CA PHE A 197 37.93 36.13 -41.55
C PHE A 197 38.80 36.54 -42.75
N ALA A 198 38.50 36.07 -43.96
CA ALA A 198 39.20 36.44 -45.18
C ALA A 198 39.12 37.95 -45.46
N GLN A 199 37.92 38.52 -45.36
CA GLN A 199 37.69 39.95 -45.55
C GLN A 199 38.40 40.80 -44.50
N THR A 200 38.40 40.34 -43.25
CA THR A 200 39.10 41.01 -42.15
C THR A 200 40.61 40.93 -42.33
N HIS A 201 41.14 39.77 -42.72
CA HIS A 201 42.57 39.58 -43.02
C HIS A 201 43.03 40.48 -44.17
N ALA A 202 42.22 40.62 -45.23
CA ALA A 202 42.56 41.48 -46.36
C ALA A 202 42.59 42.97 -46.00
N LYS A 203 41.77 43.41 -45.03
CA LYS A 203 41.67 44.81 -44.58
C LYS A 203 42.64 45.16 -43.45
N ALA A 204 42.82 44.25 -42.49
CA ALA A 204 43.60 44.44 -41.26
C ALA A 204 44.27 43.10 -40.86
N PRO A 205 45.36 42.68 -41.55
CA PRO A 205 45.98 41.37 -41.39
C PRO A 205 46.39 41.03 -39.95
N GLU A 206 46.77 42.04 -39.17
CA GLU A 206 47.18 41.93 -37.77
C GLU A 206 46.05 41.48 -36.82
N THR A 207 44.79 41.72 -37.21
CA THR A 207 43.59 41.37 -36.43
C THR A 207 43.02 39.99 -36.75
N ALA A 208 43.49 39.36 -37.84
CA ALA A 208 43.01 38.06 -38.34
C ALA A 208 44.17 37.25 -38.95
N GLN A 209 45.02 36.65 -38.10
CA GLN A 209 46.20 35.90 -38.52
C GLN A 209 45.96 34.41 -38.67
N THR A 210 45.21 33.81 -37.75
CA THR A 210 44.90 32.36 -37.76
C THR A 210 43.46 32.15 -37.30
N LEU A 211 42.71 31.27 -37.96
CA LEU A 211 41.39 30.84 -37.50
C LEU A 211 41.42 29.33 -37.24
N HIS A 212 41.14 28.96 -36.00
CA HIS A 212 40.97 27.58 -35.57
C HIS A 212 39.48 27.22 -35.60
N ILE A 213 39.14 26.17 -36.36
CA ILE A 213 37.80 25.57 -36.37
C ILE A 213 37.96 24.15 -35.83
N VAL A 214 37.50 23.97 -34.59
CA VAL A 214 37.63 22.72 -33.83
C VAL A 214 36.29 22.02 -33.76
N GLY A 215 36.22 20.76 -34.20
CA GLY A 215 34.99 19.98 -34.17
C GLY A 215 34.95 18.88 -35.22
N GLY A 216 34.08 17.89 -34.99
CA GLY A 216 33.89 16.77 -35.90
C GLY A 216 33.25 17.19 -37.23
N TYR A 217 33.59 16.47 -38.28
CA TYR A 217 33.04 16.60 -39.63
C TYR A 217 33.13 15.24 -40.36
N GLU A 218 32.32 15.06 -41.38
CA GLU A 218 32.44 13.96 -42.34
C GLU A 218 33.06 14.50 -43.62
N SER A 219 34.07 13.80 -44.16
CA SER A 219 34.86 14.32 -45.29
C SER A 219 34.07 14.47 -46.60
N ASP A 220 32.98 13.71 -46.73
CA ASP A 220 32.06 13.69 -47.85
C ASP A 220 30.80 14.54 -47.63
N ASP A 221 30.65 15.20 -46.47
CA ASP A 221 29.53 16.09 -46.20
C ASP A 221 29.54 17.31 -47.14
N PRO A 222 28.43 17.63 -47.84
CA PRO A 222 28.38 18.74 -48.80
C PRO A 222 28.75 20.10 -48.21
N TYR A 223 28.41 20.34 -46.94
CA TYR A 223 28.74 21.59 -46.25
C TYR A 223 30.22 21.66 -45.91
N PHE A 224 30.83 20.56 -45.45
CA PHE A 224 32.28 20.49 -45.25
C PHE A 224 33.05 20.71 -46.57
N VAL A 225 32.59 20.11 -47.67
CA VAL A 225 33.15 20.36 -49.01
C VAL A 225 32.99 21.83 -49.42
N SER A 226 31.84 22.46 -49.15
CA SER A 226 31.64 23.89 -49.40
C SER A 226 32.57 24.76 -48.57
N LEU A 227 32.81 24.39 -47.31
CA LEU A 227 33.76 25.09 -46.44
C LEU A 227 35.18 25.05 -47.02
N LEU A 228 35.63 23.88 -47.47
CA LEU A 228 36.94 23.75 -48.12
C LEU A 228 37.04 24.58 -49.40
N ARG A 229 36.01 24.57 -50.26
CA ARG A 229 35.95 25.41 -51.47
C ARG A 229 36.04 26.89 -51.14
N GLU A 230 35.36 27.34 -50.08
CA GLU A 230 35.42 28.74 -49.65
C GLU A 230 36.82 29.10 -49.15
N ILE A 231 37.46 28.24 -48.35
CA ILE A 231 38.85 28.44 -47.88
C ILE A 231 39.82 28.58 -49.06
N ASP A 232 39.68 27.70 -50.06
CA ASP A 232 40.53 27.70 -51.25
C ASP A 232 40.26 28.92 -52.14
N ALA A 233 39.00 29.33 -52.29
CA ALA A 233 38.60 30.49 -53.12
C ALA A 233 39.20 31.82 -52.63
N HIS A 234 39.40 31.97 -51.32
CA HIS A 234 40.03 33.17 -50.73
C HIS A 234 41.56 33.04 -50.55
N GLY A 235 42.16 31.90 -50.90
CA GLY A 235 43.61 31.71 -50.81
C GLY A 235 44.19 31.71 -49.38
N ILE A 236 43.36 31.46 -48.35
CA ILE A 236 43.72 31.58 -46.94
C ILE A 236 44.02 30.25 -46.24
N ARG A 237 44.22 29.16 -47.01
CA ARG A 237 44.40 27.81 -46.47
C ARG A 237 45.50 27.67 -45.42
N ALA A 238 46.61 28.40 -45.56
CA ALA A 238 47.69 28.39 -44.57
C ALA A 238 47.28 28.98 -43.20
N ARG A 239 46.21 29.80 -43.16
CA ARG A 239 45.70 30.50 -41.98
C ARG A 239 44.53 29.80 -41.30
N ILE A 240 43.86 28.86 -41.97
CA ILE A 240 42.74 28.11 -41.41
C ILE A 240 43.23 26.76 -40.87
N LYS A 241 42.97 26.48 -39.59
CA LYS A 241 43.30 25.22 -38.92
C LYS A 241 42.02 24.45 -38.63
N LEU A 242 41.75 23.44 -39.47
CA LEU A 242 40.68 22.46 -39.25
C LEU A 242 41.28 21.26 -38.49
N THR A 243 40.88 21.06 -37.24
CA THR A 243 41.54 20.08 -36.36
C THR A 243 40.78 18.76 -36.20
N GLY A 244 39.47 18.73 -36.49
CA GLY A 244 38.63 17.57 -36.21
C GLY A 244 38.24 17.47 -34.72
N LYS A 245 37.84 16.26 -34.27
CA LYS A 245 37.72 15.96 -32.83
C LYS A 245 39.13 15.90 -32.23
N MET A 246 39.33 16.51 -31.06
CA MET A 246 40.62 16.62 -30.38
C MET A 246 40.56 16.02 -28.97
N SER A 247 41.72 15.74 -28.38
CA SER A 247 41.82 15.41 -26.95
C SER A 247 41.46 16.63 -26.10
N ASP A 248 41.07 16.41 -24.84
CA ASP A 248 40.79 17.52 -23.91
C ASP A 248 42.02 18.40 -23.68
N GLU A 249 43.23 17.82 -23.67
CA GLU A 249 44.50 18.53 -23.50
C GLU A 249 44.79 19.46 -24.69
N ASP A 250 44.66 18.98 -25.93
CA ASP A 250 44.88 19.81 -27.11
C ASP A 250 43.78 20.89 -27.26
N ARG A 251 42.55 20.56 -26.87
CA ARG A 251 41.44 21.52 -26.85
C ARG A 251 41.75 22.65 -25.87
N GLU A 252 42.18 22.31 -24.66
CA GLU A 252 42.53 23.26 -23.61
C GLU A 252 43.66 24.20 -24.04
N ASP A 253 44.66 23.64 -24.71
CA ASP A 253 45.78 24.37 -25.25
C ASP A 253 45.34 25.44 -26.28
N ILE A 254 44.47 25.09 -27.22
CA ILE A 254 43.92 26.04 -28.21
C ILE A 254 43.09 27.14 -27.54
N PHE A 255 42.20 26.79 -26.60
CA PHE A 255 41.41 27.79 -25.88
C PHE A 255 42.30 28.78 -25.10
N SER A 256 43.42 28.31 -24.57
CA SER A 256 44.35 29.13 -23.80
C SER A 256 45.15 30.10 -24.67
N ARG A 257 45.40 29.76 -25.95
CA ARG A 257 46.19 30.60 -26.88
C ARG A 257 45.34 31.53 -27.74
N ALA A 258 44.11 31.16 -28.10
CA ALA A 258 43.30 31.93 -29.05
C ALA A 258 42.91 33.32 -28.51
N MET A 259 42.85 34.37 -29.34
CA MET A 259 42.63 35.75 -28.87
C MET A 259 41.14 36.09 -28.67
N VAL A 260 40.27 35.55 -29.52
CA VAL A 260 38.82 35.77 -29.47
C VAL A 260 38.08 34.51 -29.91
N TYR A 261 36.98 34.20 -29.23
CA TYR A 261 36.02 33.20 -29.71
C TYR A 261 34.95 33.89 -30.54
N VAL A 262 34.68 33.38 -31.75
CA VAL A 262 33.73 33.99 -32.69
C VAL A 262 32.67 32.99 -33.08
N SER A 263 31.38 33.35 -32.95
CA SER A 263 30.27 32.51 -33.39
C SER A 263 29.27 33.28 -34.24
N LEU A 264 29.06 32.83 -35.48
CA LEU A 264 27.99 33.30 -36.37
C LEU A 264 26.82 32.32 -36.43
N SER A 265 26.75 31.37 -35.49
CA SER A 265 25.74 30.30 -35.53
C SER A 265 24.34 30.90 -35.64
N GLU A 266 23.55 30.43 -36.58
CA GLU A 266 22.14 30.82 -36.74
C GLU A 266 21.22 30.04 -35.81
N HIS A 267 21.67 28.88 -35.31
CA HIS A 267 20.92 28.09 -34.34
C HIS A 267 21.83 27.38 -33.31
N GLU A 268 21.58 27.69 -32.04
CA GLU A 268 22.16 27.11 -30.83
C GLU A 268 21.04 26.80 -29.83
N GLY A 269 21.06 25.59 -29.26
CA GLY A 269 20.20 25.25 -28.11
C GLY A 269 20.72 25.83 -26.79
N PHE A 270 22.05 25.99 -26.68
CA PHE A 270 22.72 26.58 -25.54
C PHE A 270 24.06 27.22 -25.94
N GLY A 271 24.93 26.47 -26.64
CA GLY A 271 26.24 26.94 -27.10
C GLY A 271 27.31 26.92 -26.00
N VAL A 272 27.68 25.72 -25.51
CA VAL A 272 28.64 25.52 -24.39
C VAL A 272 29.96 26.32 -24.55
N PRO A 273 30.58 26.40 -25.74
CA PRO A 273 31.81 27.19 -25.91
C PRO A 273 31.68 28.68 -25.60
N LEU A 274 30.47 29.26 -25.68
CA LEU A 274 30.18 30.65 -25.30
C LEU A 274 30.42 30.90 -23.80
N VAL A 275 30.41 29.85 -22.98
CA VAL A 275 30.69 29.89 -21.55
C VAL A 275 32.12 29.41 -21.25
N GLU A 276 32.60 28.39 -21.97
CA GLU A 276 33.95 27.84 -21.78
C GLU A 276 35.07 28.84 -22.14
N ALA A 277 34.88 29.65 -23.18
CA ALA A 277 35.86 30.61 -23.65
C ALA A 277 36.17 31.72 -22.62
N PRO A 278 35.18 32.42 -22.05
CA PRO A 278 35.43 33.44 -21.03
C PRO A 278 36.10 32.88 -19.77
N LEU A 279 35.73 31.67 -19.34
CA LEU A 279 36.35 31.01 -18.18
C LEU A 279 37.85 30.75 -18.36
N ARG A 280 38.31 30.64 -19.61
CA ARG A 280 39.72 30.49 -19.97
C ARG A 280 40.39 31.82 -20.31
N GLY A 281 39.69 32.94 -20.10
CA GLY A 281 40.17 34.30 -20.32
C GLY A 281 40.04 34.80 -21.76
N MET A 282 39.23 34.15 -22.59
CA MET A 282 39.03 34.51 -24.00
C MET A 282 37.66 35.20 -24.18
N PRO A 283 37.62 36.45 -24.66
CA PRO A 283 36.36 37.12 -24.93
C PRO A 283 35.59 36.44 -26.06
N VAL A 284 34.27 36.41 -25.95
CA VAL A 284 33.35 35.88 -26.95
C VAL A 284 32.71 37.02 -27.73
N VAL A 285 32.67 36.89 -29.05
CA VAL A 285 31.84 37.72 -29.93
C VAL A 285 30.89 36.82 -30.71
N ALA A 286 29.59 37.05 -30.60
CA ALA A 286 28.59 36.19 -31.23
C ALA A 286 27.38 36.96 -31.77
N VAL A 287 26.78 36.42 -32.85
CA VAL A 287 25.52 36.93 -33.39
C VAL A 287 24.36 36.50 -32.48
N ASN A 288 23.44 37.43 -32.19
CA ASN A 288 22.27 37.18 -31.36
C ASN A 288 21.20 36.36 -32.10
N SER A 289 21.29 35.04 -31.96
CA SER A 289 20.34 34.09 -32.56
C SER A 289 19.94 33.05 -31.51
N SER A 290 18.72 32.52 -31.58
CA SER A 290 18.26 31.39 -30.73
C SER A 290 18.60 31.59 -29.24
N ALA A 291 19.26 30.62 -28.58
CA ALA A 291 19.64 30.70 -27.16
C ALA A 291 20.91 31.53 -26.88
N VAL A 292 21.63 32.04 -27.90
CA VAL A 292 22.95 32.70 -27.73
C VAL A 292 22.89 33.91 -26.79
N GLY A 293 21.90 34.80 -27.00
CA GLY A 293 21.73 35.99 -26.17
C GLY A 293 21.45 35.65 -24.71
N GLU A 294 20.63 34.61 -24.49
CA GLU A 294 20.36 34.09 -23.15
C GLU A 294 21.63 33.53 -22.52
N THR A 295 22.37 32.64 -23.18
CA THR A 295 23.61 32.02 -22.66
C THR A 295 24.67 33.06 -22.29
N MET A 296 24.86 34.07 -23.12
CA MET A 296 25.78 35.19 -22.87
C MET A 296 25.23 36.21 -21.85
N GLY A 297 24.00 36.05 -21.36
CA GLY A 297 23.40 36.96 -20.37
C GLY A 297 23.14 38.36 -20.91
N ASN A 298 22.92 38.49 -22.23
CA ASN A 298 22.76 39.76 -22.95
C ASN A 298 23.89 40.77 -22.66
N CYS A 299 25.11 40.28 -22.42
CA CYS A 299 26.27 41.11 -22.11
C CYS A 299 27.02 41.57 -23.38
N THR A 300 28.02 42.42 -23.20
CA THR A 300 28.89 42.90 -24.28
C THR A 300 29.60 41.75 -24.99
N GLY A 301 29.70 41.81 -26.33
CA GLY A 301 30.14 40.70 -27.18
C GLY A 301 29.02 40.16 -28.09
N LEU A 302 27.76 40.40 -27.72
CA LEU A 302 26.60 40.05 -28.52
C LEU A 302 26.31 41.15 -29.56
N VAL A 303 26.11 40.77 -30.82
CA VAL A 303 25.84 41.68 -31.96
C VAL A 303 24.69 41.16 -32.81
N ASN A 304 24.07 42.02 -33.63
CA ASN A 304 22.93 41.60 -34.48
C ASN A 304 23.35 41.36 -35.94
N THR A 305 24.49 41.88 -36.37
CA THR A 305 24.98 41.76 -37.76
C THR A 305 26.45 41.34 -37.84
N SER A 306 26.85 40.77 -38.99
CA SER A 306 28.25 40.42 -39.26
C SER A 306 29.18 41.64 -39.33
N ASP A 307 28.65 42.81 -39.69
CA ASP A 307 29.42 44.05 -39.78
C ASP A 307 29.76 44.57 -38.37
N GLU A 308 28.78 44.59 -37.47
CA GLU A 308 28.98 44.88 -36.04
C GLU A 308 29.97 43.89 -35.41
N LEU A 309 29.88 42.62 -35.79
CA LEU A 309 30.79 41.57 -35.32
C LEU A 309 32.24 41.87 -35.69
N THR A 310 32.48 42.26 -36.95
CA THR A 310 33.82 42.58 -37.46
C THR A 310 34.39 43.82 -36.77
N GLU A 311 33.58 44.87 -36.61
CA GLU A 311 33.99 46.09 -35.92
C GLU A 311 34.37 45.81 -34.46
N LEU A 312 33.57 45.01 -33.76
CA LEU A 312 33.83 44.67 -32.37
C LEU A 312 35.09 43.80 -32.23
N ILE A 313 35.31 42.82 -33.11
CA ILE A 313 36.54 42.03 -33.11
C ILE A 313 37.76 42.93 -33.34
N ALA A 314 37.74 43.79 -34.35
CA ALA A 314 38.86 44.70 -34.63
C ALA A 314 39.19 45.59 -33.42
N ARG A 315 38.18 46.08 -32.70
CA ARG A 315 38.38 46.86 -31.47
C ARG A 315 38.96 46.02 -30.34
N LEU A 316 38.44 44.81 -30.10
CA LEU A 316 38.95 43.91 -29.06
C LEU A 316 40.41 43.49 -29.30
N MET A 317 40.85 43.48 -30.56
CA MET A 317 42.21 43.11 -30.94
C MET A 317 43.26 44.17 -30.52
N VAL A 318 42.86 45.44 -30.42
CA VAL A 318 43.78 46.57 -30.13
C VAL A 318 43.54 47.22 -28.77
N ASP A 319 42.30 47.18 -28.26
CA ASP A 319 41.90 47.81 -27.00
C ASP A 319 41.90 46.78 -25.86
N ASN A 320 42.98 46.78 -25.07
CA ASN A 320 43.14 45.87 -23.92
C ASN A 320 42.11 46.16 -22.81
N ASP A 321 41.72 47.41 -22.60
CA ASP A 321 40.79 47.80 -21.54
C ASP A 321 39.36 47.36 -21.90
N LEU A 322 38.96 47.57 -23.16
CA LEU A 322 37.71 47.02 -23.69
C LEU A 322 37.68 45.50 -23.58
N ARG A 323 38.78 44.82 -23.95
CA ARG A 323 38.88 43.36 -23.88
C ARG A 323 38.71 42.86 -22.44
N ALA A 324 39.41 43.47 -21.49
CA ALA A 324 39.30 43.15 -20.08
C ALA A 324 37.87 43.39 -19.56
N SER A 325 37.24 44.51 -19.94
CA SER A 325 35.87 44.85 -19.54
C SER A 325 34.82 43.87 -20.10
N VAL A 326 34.95 43.48 -21.37
CA VAL A 326 34.06 42.48 -21.99
C VAL A 326 34.23 41.13 -21.30
N LEU A 327 35.47 40.71 -21.08
CA LEU A 327 35.79 39.44 -20.45
C LEU A 327 35.27 39.35 -19.02
N ASP A 328 35.44 40.39 -18.20
CA ASP A 328 34.98 40.44 -16.80
C ASP A 328 33.46 40.19 -16.71
N LYS A 329 32.67 40.90 -17.54
CA LYS A 329 31.22 40.70 -17.61
C LYS A 329 30.83 39.29 -18.05
N GLN A 330 31.53 38.73 -19.04
CA GLN A 330 31.28 37.38 -19.53
C GLN A 330 31.65 36.31 -18.51
N GLN A 331 32.75 36.49 -17.77
CA GLN A 331 33.16 35.61 -16.67
C GLN A 331 32.17 35.64 -15.51
N ILE A 332 31.70 36.82 -15.11
CA ILE A 332 30.63 36.96 -14.11
C ILE A 332 29.36 36.21 -14.55
N ASN A 333 28.95 36.35 -15.82
CA ASN A 333 27.83 35.61 -16.38
C ASN A 333 28.08 34.08 -16.35
N ALA A 334 29.29 33.62 -16.68
CA ALA A 334 29.63 32.21 -16.72
C ALA A 334 29.48 31.50 -15.36
N MET A 335 29.65 32.22 -14.24
CA MET A 335 29.53 31.64 -12.89
C MET A 335 28.16 31.02 -12.59
N ARG A 336 27.08 31.42 -13.28
CA ARG A 336 25.75 30.84 -13.08
C ARG A 336 25.61 29.41 -13.64
N PHE A 337 26.55 28.97 -14.46
CA PHE A 337 26.63 27.61 -15.02
C PHE A 337 27.54 26.69 -14.20
N PHE A 338 28.17 27.21 -13.13
CA PHE A 338 28.98 26.38 -12.24
C PHE A 338 28.12 25.36 -11.48
N PRO A 339 28.68 24.19 -11.10
CA PRO A 339 27.94 23.12 -10.42
C PRO A 339 27.10 23.61 -9.22
N LYS A 340 27.63 24.49 -8.37
CA LYS A 340 26.89 25.04 -7.20
C LYS A 340 25.71 25.93 -7.58
N ALA A 341 25.80 26.67 -8.68
CA ALA A 341 24.71 27.52 -9.16
C ALA A 341 23.61 26.66 -9.80
N VAL A 342 24.00 25.71 -10.66
CA VAL A 342 23.07 24.75 -11.25
C VAL A 342 22.43 23.87 -10.19
N GLN A 343 23.14 23.50 -9.12
CA GLN A 343 22.59 22.73 -8.01
C GLN A 343 21.42 23.45 -7.35
N ARG A 344 21.47 24.78 -7.22
CA ARG A 344 20.35 25.57 -6.69
C ARG A 344 19.15 25.55 -7.65
N MET A 345 19.40 25.66 -8.94
CA MET A 345 18.35 25.63 -9.97
C MET A 345 17.70 24.25 -10.08
N ALA A 346 18.50 23.17 -10.16
CA ALA A 346 18.02 21.79 -10.14
C ALA A 346 17.26 21.47 -8.83
N SER A 347 17.75 21.94 -7.69
CA SER A 347 17.04 21.82 -6.41
C SER A 347 15.66 22.49 -6.46
N LEU A 348 15.55 23.68 -7.06
CA LEU A 348 14.26 24.37 -7.25
C LEU A 348 13.36 23.62 -8.22
N ALA A 349 13.91 23.12 -9.33
CA ALA A 349 13.19 22.36 -10.35
C ALA A 349 12.68 20.99 -9.85
N LEU A 350 13.34 20.42 -8.83
CA LEU A 350 12.91 19.18 -8.17
C LEU A 350 11.88 19.38 -7.04
N ARG A 351 11.76 20.59 -6.46
CA ARG A 351 10.78 20.87 -5.39
C ARG A 351 9.33 20.49 -5.71
N PRO A 352 8.79 20.73 -6.92
CA PRO A 352 7.41 20.31 -7.21
C PRO A 352 7.26 18.79 -7.36
N ALA A 353 8.36 18.06 -7.56
CA ALA A 353 8.35 16.60 -7.69
C ALA A 353 8.65 15.88 -6.37
N LEU A 354 9.37 16.50 -5.43
CA LEU A 354 9.88 15.84 -4.23
C LEU A 354 9.29 16.41 -2.93
N PRO A 355 8.90 15.56 -1.97
CA PRO A 355 8.40 16.00 -0.69
C PRO A 355 9.52 16.66 0.13
N GLN A 356 9.19 17.76 0.80
CA GLN A 356 10.08 18.30 1.83
C GLN A 356 10.10 17.37 3.04
N ARG A 357 11.17 17.45 3.85
CA ARG A 357 11.28 16.62 5.06
C ARG A 357 10.08 16.82 5.99
N ARG A 358 9.34 15.74 6.26
CA ARG A 358 8.07 15.75 7.04
C ARG A 358 7.06 16.78 6.51
N GLN A 359 6.86 16.84 5.19
CA GLN A 359 5.87 17.70 4.56
C GLN A 359 4.45 17.34 5.01
N PHE A 360 4.08 16.06 4.92
CA PHE A 360 2.80 15.56 5.40
C PHE A 360 2.93 15.13 6.85
N LYS A 361 2.07 15.64 7.73
CA LYS A 361 2.13 15.43 9.18
C LYS A 361 0.82 14.93 9.76
N LYS A 362 -0.30 15.30 9.17
CA LYS A 362 -1.64 15.05 9.73
C LYS A 362 -2.52 14.27 8.77
N VAL A 363 -3.31 13.35 9.33
CA VAL A 363 -4.32 12.58 8.59
C VAL A 363 -5.72 12.91 9.11
N SER A 364 -6.69 13.14 8.22
CA SER A 364 -8.12 13.11 8.57
C SER A 364 -8.71 11.78 8.11
N VAL A 365 -9.19 10.97 9.05
CA VAL A 365 -9.87 9.72 8.77
C VAL A 365 -11.36 10.02 8.58
N VAL A 366 -11.89 9.75 7.39
CA VAL A 366 -13.29 9.95 7.02
C VAL A 366 -14.01 8.61 7.01
N ILE A 367 -15.09 8.50 7.79
CA ILE A 367 -15.94 7.31 7.88
C ILE A 367 -17.36 7.70 7.48
N CYS A 368 -17.87 7.09 6.42
CA CYS A 368 -19.26 7.24 6.01
C CYS A 368 -20.08 6.07 6.57
N THR A 369 -21.19 6.36 7.25
CA THR A 369 -21.98 5.32 7.93
C THR A 369 -23.47 5.50 7.71
N TYR A 370 -24.21 4.40 7.63
CA TYR A 370 -25.67 4.40 7.53
C TYR A 370 -26.26 3.09 8.06
N ASN A 371 -27.03 3.15 9.15
CA ASN A 371 -27.67 1.99 9.79
C ASN A 371 -26.70 0.84 10.16
N ARG A 372 -25.52 1.21 10.65
CA ARG A 372 -24.39 0.33 10.95
C ARG A 372 -23.72 0.66 12.29
N ARG A 373 -24.50 1.08 13.29
CA ARG A 373 -24.03 1.49 14.63
C ARG A 373 -22.93 0.58 15.20
N GLY A 374 -23.11 -0.74 15.18
CA GLY A 374 -22.15 -1.70 15.75
C GLY A 374 -20.81 -1.77 15.00
N TYR A 375 -20.85 -1.68 13.67
CA TYR A 375 -19.65 -1.63 12.83
C TYR A 375 -18.86 -0.35 13.11
N LEU A 376 -19.54 0.80 13.09
CA LEU A 376 -18.95 2.10 13.39
C LEU A 376 -18.30 2.15 14.77
N GLU A 377 -18.99 1.69 15.82
CA GLU A 377 -18.43 1.67 17.18
C GLU A 377 -17.13 0.88 17.25
N ARG A 378 -17.03 -0.23 16.52
CA ARG A 378 -15.83 -1.07 16.46
C ARG A 378 -14.70 -0.41 15.67
N CYS A 379 -15.00 0.20 14.52
CA CYS A 379 -14.02 0.96 13.75
C CYS A 379 -13.40 2.08 14.60
N LEU A 380 -14.26 2.85 15.32
CA LEU A 380 -13.83 3.89 16.25
C LEU A 380 -12.99 3.35 17.41
N ASP A 381 -13.33 2.18 17.96
CA ASP A 381 -12.57 1.55 19.05
C ASP A 381 -11.16 1.15 18.57
N TYR A 382 -11.03 0.54 17.40
CA TYR A 382 -9.73 0.15 16.84
C TYR A 382 -8.88 1.34 16.39
N LEU A 383 -9.48 2.45 15.94
CA LEU A 383 -8.74 3.68 15.66
C LEU A 383 -8.04 4.25 16.90
N ARG A 384 -8.49 3.93 18.12
CA ARG A 384 -7.82 4.40 19.35
C ARG A 384 -6.45 3.75 19.57
N TYR A 385 -6.16 2.69 18.82
CA TYR A 385 -4.93 1.92 18.91
C TYR A 385 -3.85 2.36 17.91
N GLN A 386 -4.01 3.49 17.24
CA GLN A 386 -3.00 3.95 16.29
C GLN A 386 -1.69 4.35 17.00
N THR A 387 -0.55 3.87 16.48
CA THR A 387 0.80 4.21 16.96
C THR A 387 1.09 5.70 16.81
N CYS A 388 0.66 6.27 15.68
CA CYS A 388 0.77 7.70 15.39
C CYS A 388 -0.48 8.43 15.89
N THR A 389 -0.29 9.53 16.62
CA THR A 389 -1.39 10.30 17.20
C THR A 389 -1.85 11.46 16.33
N ASP A 390 -1.12 11.77 15.24
CA ASP A 390 -1.34 12.96 14.42
C ASP A 390 -2.51 12.77 13.43
N PHE A 391 -3.67 12.35 13.93
CA PHE A 391 -4.88 12.18 13.13
C PHE A 391 -6.14 12.69 13.85
N GLU A 392 -7.13 13.07 13.04
CA GLU A 392 -8.51 13.34 13.47
C GLU A 392 -9.47 12.35 12.82
N VAL A 393 -10.68 12.24 13.37
CA VAL A 393 -11.75 11.40 12.82
C VAL A 393 -12.95 12.28 12.47
N VAL A 394 -13.46 12.11 11.25
CA VAL A 394 -14.66 12.75 10.71
C VAL A 394 -15.66 11.65 10.37
N VAL A 395 -16.81 11.65 11.05
CA VAL A 395 -17.90 10.72 10.76
C VAL A 395 -19.02 11.44 10.02
N VAL A 396 -19.40 10.89 8.87
CA VAL A 396 -20.52 11.35 8.05
C VAL A 396 -21.66 10.35 8.21
N ASN A 397 -22.65 10.72 9.00
CA ASN A 397 -23.82 9.89 9.25
C ASN A 397 -24.87 10.14 8.16
N GLY A 398 -25.29 9.08 7.47
CA GLY A 398 -26.46 9.10 6.59
C GLY A 398 -27.77 9.24 7.38
N PRO A 399 -28.92 9.01 6.74
CA PRO A 399 -30.24 9.13 7.37
C PRO A 399 -30.57 7.92 8.29
N SER A 400 -29.70 7.64 9.26
CA SER A 400 -29.73 6.47 10.14
C SER A 400 -30.89 6.50 11.15
N ASN A 401 -31.41 5.32 11.49
CA ASN A 401 -32.50 5.11 12.45
C ASN A 401 -32.27 3.92 13.41
N ASP A 402 -31.03 3.43 13.51
CA ASP A 402 -30.61 2.28 14.32
C ASP A 402 -29.91 2.68 15.64
N GLY A 403 -30.10 3.91 16.08
CA GLY A 403 -29.43 4.44 17.27
C GLY A 403 -28.00 4.98 17.01
N THR A 404 -27.60 5.17 15.75
CA THR A 404 -26.26 5.70 15.40
C THR A 404 -26.04 7.12 15.92
N ALA A 405 -27.08 7.96 15.96
CA ALA A 405 -26.96 9.33 16.47
C ALA A 405 -26.58 9.36 17.97
N GLU A 406 -27.23 8.52 18.76
CA GLU A 406 -26.99 8.34 20.20
C GLU A 406 -25.59 7.77 20.47
N LEU A 407 -25.09 6.89 19.58
CA LEU A 407 -23.69 6.46 19.61
C LEU A 407 -22.76 7.66 19.40
N LEU A 408 -23.01 8.47 18.36
CA LEU A 408 -22.17 9.59 17.97
C LEU A 408 -22.14 10.73 19.01
N GLU A 409 -23.24 10.96 19.72
CA GLU A 409 -23.29 11.90 20.86
C GLU A 409 -22.24 11.56 21.93
N ARG A 410 -21.97 10.27 22.18
CA ARG A 410 -20.93 9.82 23.13
C ARG A 410 -19.49 10.12 22.68
N TYR A 411 -19.30 10.46 21.41
CA TYR A 411 -17.99 10.80 20.81
C TYR A 411 -17.91 12.27 20.38
N ALA A 412 -18.96 13.07 20.58
CA ALA A 412 -19.05 14.43 20.05
C ALA A 412 -17.92 15.37 20.52
N ASP A 413 -17.29 15.09 21.66
CA ASP A 413 -16.11 15.80 22.17
C ASP A 413 -14.78 15.36 21.52
N LYS A 414 -14.74 14.21 20.85
CA LYS A 414 -13.52 13.57 20.33
C LYS A 414 -13.43 13.54 18.80
N ILE A 415 -14.56 13.54 18.10
CA ILE A 415 -14.61 13.44 16.64
C ILE A 415 -15.39 14.60 16.03
N LYS A 416 -15.24 14.81 14.72
CA LYS A 416 -16.11 15.71 13.93
C LYS A 416 -17.26 14.89 13.36
N ILE A 417 -18.48 15.45 13.38
CA ILE A 417 -19.69 14.75 12.95
C ILE A 417 -20.45 15.65 11.98
N VAL A 418 -20.90 15.09 10.86
CA VAL A 418 -21.79 15.76 9.91
C VAL A 418 -22.90 14.81 9.47
N GLN A 419 -24.08 15.37 9.22
CA GLN A 419 -25.25 14.62 8.75
C GLN A 419 -25.39 14.79 7.24
N ASN A 420 -25.60 13.67 6.54
CA ASN A 420 -26.04 13.65 5.15
C ASN A 420 -27.50 13.13 5.12
N PRO A 421 -28.48 13.98 4.78
CA PRO A 421 -29.88 13.54 4.71
C PRO A 421 -30.15 12.60 3.53
N GLU A 422 -29.24 12.50 2.56
CA GLU A 422 -29.37 11.69 1.36
C GLU A 422 -28.57 10.39 1.45
N ARG A 423 -29.09 9.30 0.87
CA ARG A 423 -28.35 8.03 0.73
C ARG A 423 -27.45 8.07 -0.50
N ASN A 424 -26.38 8.84 -0.42
CA ASN A 424 -25.40 9.00 -1.50
C ASN A 424 -23.99 9.01 -0.93
N LEU A 425 -23.19 8.01 -1.27
CA LEU A 425 -21.85 7.82 -0.73
C LEU A 425 -20.88 8.93 -1.16
N SER A 426 -20.88 9.32 -2.43
CA SER A 426 -20.03 10.41 -2.92
C SER A 426 -20.34 11.74 -2.25
N LYS A 427 -21.62 12.06 -2.01
CA LYS A 427 -22.02 13.23 -1.22
C LYS A 427 -21.49 13.15 0.21
N SER A 428 -21.60 11.98 0.85
CA SER A 428 -21.02 11.77 2.18
C SER A 428 -19.51 11.95 2.19
N ARG A 429 -18.79 11.37 1.23
CA ARG A 429 -17.33 11.50 1.10
C ARG A 429 -16.93 12.97 0.91
N ASN A 430 -17.64 13.72 0.07
CA ASN A 430 -17.41 15.16 -0.14
C ASN A 430 -17.64 15.98 1.13
N LEU A 431 -18.72 15.73 1.88
CA LEU A 431 -18.95 16.38 3.19
C LEU A 431 -17.81 16.05 4.16
N GLY A 432 -17.32 14.82 4.16
CA GLY A 432 -16.14 14.42 4.93
C GLY A 432 -14.88 15.19 4.56
N ILE A 433 -14.62 15.38 3.26
CA ILE A 433 -13.49 16.20 2.76
C ILE A 433 -13.63 17.66 3.19
N GLU A 434 -14.85 18.19 3.20
CA GLU A 434 -15.10 19.56 3.62
C GLU A 434 -14.78 19.77 5.08
N LEU A 435 -15.10 18.82 5.98
CA LEU A 435 -14.77 18.90 7.40
C LEU A 435 -13.31 18.55 7.75
N ALA A 436 -12.58 17.91 6.84
CA ALA A 436 -11.22 17.42 7.05
C ALA A 436 -10.15 18.54 7.02
N ASP A 437 -9.28 18.56 8.04
CA ASP A 437 -8.20 19.52 8.20
C ASP A 437 -6.78 18.92 8.08
N GLY A 438 -6.65 17.60 7.90
CA GLY A 438 -5.38 16.90 7.68
C GLY A 438 -4.76 17.17 6.31
N ASP A 439 -3.46 16.92 6.19
CA ASP A 439 -2.72 17.03 4.92
C ASP A 439 -3.11 15.88 3.96
N ILE A 440 -3.39 14.72 4.55
CA ILE A 440 -3.91 13.51 3.89
C ILE A 440 -5.32 13.23 4.39
N ILE A 441 -6.21 12.84 3.48
CA ILE A 441 -7.56 12.39 3.78
C ILE A 441 -7.62 10.89 3.51
N ALA A 442 -7.90 10.11 4.55
CA ALA A 442 -7.97 8.67 4.50
C ALA A 442 -9.43 8.21 4.66
N PHE A 443 -9.92 7.43 3.70
CA PHE A 443 -11.24 6.82 3.74
C PHE A 443 -11.13 5.40 4.26
N ILE A 444 -11.94 5.09 5.27
CA ILE A 444 -12.12 3.75 5.80
C ILE A 444 -13.62 3.50 5.98
N ASP A 445 -14.09 2.33 5.58
CA ASP A 445 -15.49 1.97 5.73
C ASP A 445 -15.79 1.60 7.19
N ASP A 446 -17.03 1.80 7.62
CA ASP A 446 -17.44 1.54 9.01
C ASP A 446 -17.33 0.05 9.41
N ASP A 447 -17.32 -0.85 8.43
CA ASP A 447 -17.08 -2.28 8.55
C ASP A 447 -15.61 -2.68 8.35
N ALA A 448 -14.67 -1.75 8.40
CA ALA A 448 -13.25 -2.02 8.38
C ALA A 448 -12.51 -1.63 9.68
N ILE A 449 -11.36 -2.27 9.87
CA ILE A 449 -10.48 -2.11 11.03
C ILE A 449 -9.06 -1.81 10.53
N PRO A 450 -8.48 -0.67 10.92
CA PRO A 450 -7.11 -0.36 10.55
C PRO A 450 -6.12 -1.18 11.39
N PHE A 451 -4.95 -1.47 10.82
CA PHE A 451 -3.80 -1.93 11.60
C PHE A 451 -3.31 -0.79 12.50
N ASP A 452 -2.72 -1.09 13.65
CA ASP A 452 -2.26 -0.09 14.62
C ASP A 452 -1.23 0.89 14.03
N ASP A 453 -0.46 0.48 13.03
CA ASP A 453 0.53 1.32 12.34
C ASP A 453 0.01 1.98 11.06
N TRP A 454 -1.29 1.86 10.74
CA TRP A 454 -1.88 2.36 9.49
C TRP A 454 -1.65 3.86 9.28
N ILE A 455 -1.94 4.71 10.26
CA ILE A 455 -1.70 6.17 10.16
C ILE A 455 -0.20 6.49 10.04
N HIS A 456 0.65 5.72 10.72
CA HIS A 456 2.11 5.91 10.63
C HIS A 456 2.60 5.61 9.21
N ASN A 457 2.18 4.49 8.63
CA ASN A 457 2.60 4.05 7.30
C ASN A 457 2.05 4.97 6.20
N ILE A 458 0.82 5.47 6.33
CA ILE A 458 0.28 6.50 5.42
C ILE A 458 1.23 7.71 5.37
N LEU A 459 1.59 8.28 6.52
CA LEU A 459 2.47 9.44 6.57
C LEU A 459 3.87 9.12 6.07
N LEU A 460 4.40 7.93 6.37
CA LEU A 460 5.71 7.49 5.91
C LEU A 460 5.77 7.41 4.38
N GLU A 461 4.78 6.76 3.77
CA GLU A 461 4.70 6.54 2.33
C GLU A 461 4.53 7.85 1.54
N TYR A 462 3.63 8.75 1.96
CA TYR A 462 3.48 10.03 1.28
C TYR A 462 4.73 10.91 1.37
N ASN A 463 5.51 10.82 2.45
CA ASN A 463 6.76 11.57 2.59
C ASN A 463 7.95 10.92 1.85
N SER A 464 7.85 9.66 1.44
CA SER A 464 8.94 8.92 0.78
C SER A 464 8.82 8.88 -0.75
N ARG A 465 7.66 9.28 -1.30
CA ARG A 465 7.29 9.18 -2.72
C ARG A 465 7.27 10.54 -3.43
N PRO A 466 7.27 10.57 -4.78
CA PRO A 466 7.10 11.82 -5.53
C PRO A 466 5.76 12.50 -5.24
N LEU A 467 5.71 13.84 -5.29
CA LEU A 467 4.51 14.63 -5.05
C LEU A 467 3.43 14.49 -6.13
N THR A 468 3.74 13.83 -7.25
CA THR A 468 2.77 13.42 -8.27
C THR A 468 1.86 12.28 -7.78
N THR A 469 2.20 11.59 -6.69
CA THR A 469 1.34 10.59 -6.05
C THR A 469 0.16 11.27 -5.36
N ALA A 470 -0.98 11.32 -6.04
CA ALA A 470 -2.20 11.95 -5.55
C ALA A 470 -2.93 11.09 -4.52
N GLY A 471 -2.89 9.77 -4.70
CA GLY A 471 -3.58 8.78 -3.87
C GLY A 471 -2.71 7.56 -3.58
N LEU A 472 -2.99 6.90 -2.45
CA LEU A 472 -2.30 5.68 -2.01
C LEU A 472 -3.32 4.72 -1.39
N GLY A 473 -3.23 3.45 -1.75
CA GLY A 473 -3.99 2.36 -1.13
C GLY A 473 -3.08 1.21 -0.75
N GLY A 474 -3.68 0.15 -0.23
CA GLY A 474 -2.97 -1.07 0.10
C GLY A 474 -3.92 -2.24 0.34
N PRO A 475 -3.39 -3.39 0.75
CA PRO A 475 -4.16 -4.62 0.79
C PRO A 475 -5.22 -4.60 1.90
N ALA A 476 -6.30 -5.36 1.68
CA ALA A 476 -7.36 -5.58 2.65
C ALA A 476 -7.51 -7.07 2.97
N TYR A 477 -7.43 -7.47 4.24
CA TYR A 477 -7.73 -8.85 4.65
C TYR A 477 -9.23 -9.10 4.73
N TYR A 478 -9.69 -10.32 4.38
CA TYR A 478 -11.02 -10.76 4.78
C TYR A 478 -11.08 -10.89 6.30
N ALA A 479 -12.12 -10.31 6.89
CA ALA A 479 -12.47 -10.49 8.29
C ALA A 479 -12.49 -11.97 8.69
N GLY A 480 -11.90 -12.29 9.85
CA GLY A 480 -11.85 -13.68 10.31
C GLY A 480 -11.12 -14.60 9.32
N SER A 481 -10.10 -14.09 8.63
CA SER A 481 -9.23 -14.90 7.79
C SER A 481 -7.81 -14.33 7.74
N PHE A 482 -6.91 -15.06 7.10
CA PHE A 482 -5.56 -14.60 6.77
C PHE A 482 -5.37 -14.37 5.27
N TRP A 483 -6.44 -14.22 4.49
CA TRP A 483 -6.39 -14.03 3.04
C TRP A 483 -6.67 -12.57 2.66
N PHE A 484 -5.94 -12.06 1.67
CA PHE A 484 -6.29 -10.79 1.04
C PHE A 484 -7.56 -10.89 0.18
N GLN A 485 -8.41 -9.88 0.30
CA GLN A 485 -9.53 -9.61 -0.61
C GLN A 485 -9.04 -9.08 -1.95
N ALA A 486 -8.15 -8.10 -1.85
CA ALA A 486 -7.49 -7.42 -2.94
C ALA A 486 -6.17 -6.85 -2.40
N GLN A 487 -5.16 -6.84 -3.25
CA GLN A 487 -3.86 -6.21 -3.01
C GLN A 487 -3.79 -4.92 -3.84
N ASP A 488 -3.74 -5.05 -5.16
CA ASP A 488 -3.72 -3.93 -6.10
C ASP A 488 -4.88 -4.08 -7.11
N ASN A 489 -5.44 -2.97 -7.61
CA ASN A 489 -6.58 -3.03 -8.52
C ASN A 489 -6.44 -2.12 -9.73
N GLY A 490 -6.88 -2.62 -10.88
CA GLY A 490 -6.85 -1.91 -12.16
C GLY A 490 -8.24 -1.64 -12.70
N ILE A 491 -8.44 -0.47 -13.30
CA ILE A 491 -9.63 -0.09 -14.06
C ILE A 491 -9.24 0.51 -15.41
N ASN A 492 -10.04 0.29 -16.45
CA ASN A 492 -9.87 0.97 -17.73
C ASN A 492 -11.02 1.94 -18.06
N LYS A 493 -10.87 2.71 -19.15
CA LYS A 493 -11.89 3.68 -19.60
C LYS A 493 -13.24 3.08 -19.98
N PHE A 494 -13.33 1.76 -20.08
CA PHE A 494 -14.56 1.02 -20.31
C PHE A 494 -15.17 0.49 -19.02
N SER A 495 -14.69 0.89 -17.83
CA SER A 495 -15.13 0.41 -16.52
C SER A 495 -14.92 -1.10 -16.32
N GLU A 496 -13.99 -1.72 -17.04
CA GLU A 496 -13.56 -3.09 -16.75
C GLU A 496 -12.54 -3.06 -15.62
N THR A 497 -12.60 -4.04 -14.71
CA THR A 497 -11.78 -4.07 -13.49
C THR A 497 -10.97 -5.36 -13.38
N LYS A 498 -9.72 -5.25 -12.93
CA LYS A 498 -8.86 -6.36 -12.52
C LYS A 498 -8.57 -6.25 -11.04
N VAL A 499 -8.87 -7.29 -10.28
CA VAL A 499 -8.48 -7.41 -8.86
C VAL A 499 -7.16 -8.16 -8.82
N ASN A 500 -6.20 -7.67 -8.03
CA ASN A 500 -4.81 -8.12 -8.02
C ASN A 500 -4.15 -7.99 -9.41
N ILE A 501 -4.27 -6.80 -10.01
CA ILE A 501 -3.57 -6.48 -11.27
C ILE A 501 -2.05 -6.51 -11.05
N ASP A 502 -1.31 -6.99 -12.05
CA ASP A 502 0.15 -6.96 -12.00
C ASP A 502 0.65 -5.52 -12.12
N SER A 503 1.67 -5.15 -11.35
CA SER A 503 2.22 -3.78 -11.33
C SER A 503 2.67 -3.30 -12.72
N ASP A 504 3.16 -4.23 -13.55
CA ASP A 504 3.69 -3.93 -14.87
C ASP A 504 2.58 -3.66 -15.90
N GLU A 505 1.32 -4.04 -15.60
CA GLU A 505 0.17 -3.70 -16.43
C GLU A 505 -0.37 -2.29 -16.16
N ILE A 506 -0.01 -1.67 -15.01
CA ILE A 506 -0.46 -0.33 -14.66
C ILE A 506 0.17 0.69 -15.61
N GLY A 507 -0.68 1.55 -16.20
CA GLY A 507 -0.26 2.52 -17.21
C GLY A 507 -0.13 1.94 -18.62
N GLN A 508 -0.24 0.61 -18.78
CA GLN A 508 -0.20 -0.08 -20.08
C GLN A 508 -1.60 -0.39 -20.59
N ASP A 509 -1.78 -0.40 -21.91
CA ASP A 509 -3.02 -0.83 -22.59
C ASP A 509 -4.32 -0.18 -22.06
N GLY A 510 -4.21 1.02 -21.48
CA GLY A 510 -5.33 1.76 -20.91
C GLY A 510 -5.79 1.29 -19.52
N TRP A 511 -4.99 0.49 -18.81
CA TRP A 511 -5.20 0.13 -17.40
C TRP A 511 -4.62 1.20 -16.46
N PHE A 512 -5.43 1.62 -15.50
CA PHE A 512 -5.11 2.61 -14.49
C PHE A 512 -5.34 2.03 -13.10
N ARG A 513 -4.53 2.43 -12.11
CA ARG A 513 -4.70 1.94 -10.74
C ARG A 513 -5.91 2.60 -10.07
N TYR A 514 -6.64 1.85 -9.25
CA TYR A 514 -7.57 2.45 -8.28
C TYR A 514 -7.43 1.79 -6.91
N ASN A 515 -7.70 2.58 -5.87
CA ASN A 515 -7.69 2.10 -4.48
C ASN A 515 -9.08 1.59 -4.11
N THR A 516 -9.16 0.54 -3.29
CA THR A 516 -10.43 0.08 -2.74
C THR A 516 -11.01 1.14 -1.79
N GLY A 517 -12.31 1.41 -1.86
CA GLY A 517 -12.96 2.47 -1.07
C GLY A 517 -12.69 2.39 0.44
N THR A 518 -12.64 1.17 0.98
CA THR A 518 -12.33 0.89 2.40
C THR A 518 -10.90 1.20 2.83
N ASN A 519 -9.97 1.42 1.91
CA ASN A 519 -8.56 1.67 2.18
C ASN A 519 -7.97 2.58 1.10
N ALA A 520 -8.56 3.75 0.95
CA ALA A 520 -8.17 4.74 -0.03
C ALA A 520 -7.74 6.03 0.68
N THR A 521 -6.55 6.51 0.37
CA THR A 521 -6.04 7.76 0.91
C THR A 521 -5.65 8.71 -0.23
N PHE A 522 -5.79 10.00 0.01
CA PHE A 522 -5.47 11.04 -0.97
C PHE A 522 -4.91 12.27 -0.28
N THR A 523 -4.02 12.99 -0.95
CA THR A 523 -3.63 14.32 -0.46
C THR A 523 -4.83 15.27 -0.55
N LYS A 524 -4.99 16.14 0.46
CA LYS A 524 -6.07 17.14 0.50
C LYS A 524 -6.04 18.07 -0.71
N GLN A 525 -4.84 18.44 -1.19
CA GLN A 525 -4.67 19.33 -2.33
C GLN A 525 -5.24 18.71 -3.62
N HIS A 526 -4.81 17.49 -3.98
CA HIS A 526 -5.29 16.83 -5.20
C HIS A 526 -6.80 16.58 -5.19
N LEU A 527 -7.38 16.21 -4.04
CA LEU A 527 -8.84 16.09 -3.91
C LEU A 527 -9.56 17.40 -4.22
N ARG A 528 -9.03 18.53 -3.73
CA ARG A 528 -9.63 19.85 -3.95
C ARG A 528 -9.45 20.32 -5.40
N ASP A 529 -8.31 20.03 -6.02
CA ASP A 529 -8.03 20.39 -7.42
C ASP A 529 -9.01 19.70 -8.39
N VAL A 530 -9.53 18.53 -8.03
CA VAL A 530 -10.56 17.82 -8.81
C VAL A 530 -11.97 17.95 -8.22
N ASN A 531 -12.20 18.82 -7.24
CA ASN A 531 -13.52 19.01 -6.60
C ASN A 531 -14.13 17.73 -5.98
N GLY A 532 -13.29 16.83 -5.46
CA GLY A 532 -13.72 15.62 -4.76
C GLY A 532 -14.36 14.57 -5.66
N PHE A 533 -15.26 13.79 -5.07
CA PHE A 533 -16.01 12.71 -5.72
C PHE A 533 -17.13 13.27 -6.60
N ASP A 534 -17.40 12.63 -7.74
CA ASP A 534 -18.56 12.95 -8.57
C ASP A 534 -19.84 12.44 -7.87
N GLU A 535 -20.71 13.37 -7.47
CA GLU A 535 -21.91 13.07 -6.67
C GLU A 535 -22.97 12.27 -7.43
N GLN A 536 -22.79 12.04 -8.75
CA GLN A 536 -23.61 11.12 -9.51
C GLN A 536 -23.43 9.66 -9.08
N PHE A 537 -22.24 9.29 -8.60
CA PHE A 537 -21.94 7.95 -8.08
C PHE A 537 -22.39 7.83 -6.62
N ASP A 538 -23.66 7.55 -6.42
CA ASP A 538 -24.31 7.28 -5.13
C ASP A 538 -23.84 5.99 -4.43
N TYR A 539 -23.34 5.00 -5.19
CA TYR A 539 -22.73 3.76 -4.71
C TYR A 539 -22.06 3.00 -5.87
N TYR A 540 -20.90 2.38 -5.66
CA TYR A 540 -20.13 1.61 -6.66
C TYR A 540 -19.48 2.48 -7.74
N LEU A 541 -18.15 2.30 -7.92
CA LEU A 541 -17.24 3.02 -8.83
C LEU A 541 -16.88 4.46 -8.46
N ASP A 542 -17.36 5.02 -7.34
CA ASP A 542 -17.02 6.40 -6.98
C ASP A 542 -15.53 6.61 -6.68
N GLU A 543 -14.89 5.70 -5.95
CA GLU A 543 -13.42 5.75 -5.77
C GLU A 543 -12.66 5.41 -7.05
N SER A 544 -13.15 4.46 -7.85
CA SER A 544 -12.48 4.06 -9.09
C SER A 544 -12.49 5.21 -10.10
N GLU A 545 -13.60 5.95 -10.18
CA GLU A 545 -13.73 7.15 -11.00
C GLU A 545 -12.80 8.26 -10.53
N LEU A 546 -12.76 8.54 -9.23
CA LEU A 546 -11.88 9.56 -8.69
C LEU A 546 -10.41 9.25 -9.01
N CYS A 547 -9.98 8.00 -8.78
CA CYS A 547 -8.63 7.54 -9.12
C CYS A 547 -8.35 7.67 -10.63
N PHE A 548 -9.29 7.29 -11.48
CA PHE A 548 -9.15 7.41 -12.94
C PHE A 548 -9.02 8.90 -13.34
N ARG A 549 -9.89 9.77 -12.84
CA ARG A 549 -9.91 11.21 -13.14
C ARG A 549 -8.66 11.93 -12.65
N LEU A 550 -8.13 11.56 -11.49
CA LEU A 550 -6.83 12.04 -11.00
C LEU A 550 -5.70 11.67 -11.98
N GLN A 551 -5.68 10.43 -12.47
CA GLN A 551 -4.66 9.98 -13.44
C GLN A 551 -4.81 10.66 -14.80
N GLN A 552 -6.03 10.99 -15.24
CA GLN A 552 -6.25 11.83 -16.43
C GLN A 552 -5.69 13.25 -16.28
N LYS A 553 -5.42 13.70 -15.05
CA LYS A 553 -4.73 14.97 -14.74
C LYS A 553 -3.22 14.80 -14.56
N ASN A 554 -2.64 13.72 -15.08
CA ASN A 554 -1.20 13.43 -15.05
C ASN A 554 -0.66 13.32 -13.62
N THR A 555 -1.41 12.64 -12.76
CA THR A 555 -1.00 12.25 -11.40
C THR A 555 -1.00 10.73 -11.27
N LEU A 556 -0.39 10.22 -10.21
CA LEU A 556 -0.25 8.78 -9.98
C LEU A 556 -1.08 8.34 -8.76
N ILE A 557 -1.57 7.11 -8.82
CA ILE A 557 -2.13 6.40 -7.68
C ILE A 557 -1.12 5.31 -7.29
N GLY A 558 -0.58 5.39 -6.08
CA GLY A 558 0.41 4.45 -5.56
C GLY A 558 -0.22 3.25 -4.86
N TYR A 559 0.59 2.22 -4.65
CA TYR A 559 0.26 1.06 -3.82
C TYR A 559 1.32 0.89 -2.71
N SER A 560 0.89 0.63 -1.47
CA SER A 560 1.78 0.24 -0.37
C SER A 560 1.32 -1.07 0.25
N GLU A 561 2.25 -2.01 0.40
CA GLU A 561 2.02 -3.27 1.12
C GLU A 561 1.87 -3.08 2.63
N ASP A 562 2.20 -1.91 3.16
CA ASP A 562 2.21 -1.58 4.60
C ASP A 562 1.01 -0.70 5.03
N VAL A 563 0.22 -0.19 4.09
CA VAL A 563 -1.05 0.51 4.37
C VAL A 563 -2.18 -0.50 4.34
N ILE A 564 -2.37 -1.21 5.46
CA ILE A 564 -3.22 -2.41 5.53
C ILE A 564 -4.46 -2.17 6.40
N VAL A 565 -5.60 -2.71 5.96
CA VAL A 565 -6.82 -2.82 6.77
C VAL A 565 -7.34 -4.26 6.79
N ARG A 566 -8.21 -4.56 7.77
CA ARG A 566 -9.10 -5.72 7.73
C ARG A 566 -10.50 -5.24 7.39
N HIS A 567 -11.11 -5.79 6.35
CA HIS A 567 -12.42 -5.35 5.86
C HIS A 567 -13.45 -6.47 6.01
N GLU A 568 -14.60 -6.16 6.60
CA GLU A 568 -15.71 -7.09 6.76
C GLU A 568 -16.79 -6.83 5.71
N PHE A 569 -17.31 -7.89 5.10
CA PHE A 569 -18.38 -7.73 4.13
C PHE A 569 -19.74 -7.58 4.83
N ALA A 570 -20.12 -6.36 5.21
CA ALA A 570 -21.41 -6.14 5.86
C ALA A 570 -22.55 -5.99 4.84
N GLN A 571 -23.73 -6.56 5.14
CA GLN A 571 -24.93 -6.35 4.33
C GLN A 571 -25.37 -4.88 4.34
N SER A 572 -26.05 -4.45 3.28
CA SER A 572 -26.58 -3.10 3.16
C SER A 572 -27.85 -3.07 2.31
N HIS A 573 -28.50 -1.91 2.27
CA HIS A 573 -29.61 -1.67 1.34
C HIS A 573 -29.21 -1.82 -0.14
N ASN A 574 -27.91 -1.78 -0.46
CA ASN A 574 -27.40 -1.99 -1.82
C ASN A 574 -27.03 -3.45 -2.12
N ARG A 575 -26.96 -4.31 -1.10
CA ARG A 575 -26.63 -5.72 -1.24
C ARG A 575 -27.31 -6.55 -0.13
N GLY A 576 -28.42 -7.19 -0.49
CA GLY A 576 -29.22 -8.04 0.38
C GLY A 576 -28.89 -9.54 0.30
N GLY A 577 -28.21 -10.00 -0.75
CA GLY A 577 -27.91 -11.42 -0.92
C GLY A 577 -26.97 -11.74 -2.08
N LYS A 578 -26.80 -13.04 -2.40
CA LYS A 578 -25.88 -13.53 -3.45
C LYS A 578 -26.17 -12.92 -4.83
N TYR A 579 -27.45 -12.72 -5.16
CA TYR A 579 -27.93 -12.15 -6.43
C TYR A 579 -28.70 -10.83 -6.27
N ASN A 580 -29.08 -10.49 -5.04
CA ASN A 580 -29.88 -9.31 -4.72
C ASN A 580 -28.98 -8.09 -4.45
N TYR A 581 -28.55 -7.45 -5.53
CA TYR A 581 -27.84 -6.18 -5.51
C TYR A 581 -28.76 -5.05 -6.01
N ASN A 582 -28.43 -3.81 -5.67
CA ASN A 582 -29.03 -2.63 -6.28
C ASN A 582 -28.55 -2.47 -7.73
N TRP A 583 -29.07 -3.33 -8.61
CA TRP A 583 -28.70 -3.40 -10.02
C TRP A 583 -28.99 -2.11 -10.77
N LEU A 584 -30.05 -1.38 -10.39
CA LEU A 584 -30.36 -0.06 -10.92
C LEU A 584 -29.14 0.87 -10.77
N THR A 585 -28.62 0.98 -9.55
CA THR A 585 -27.52 1.88 -9.22
C THR A 585 -26.19 1.42 -9.84
N ILE A 586 -25.87 0.13 -9.73
CA ILE A 586 -24.64 -0.45 -10.30
C ILE A 586 -24.59 -0.24 -11.81
N CYS A 587 -25.70 -0.52 -12.52
CA CYS A 587 -25.77 -0.37 -13.97
C CYS A 587 -25.87 1.09 -14.42
N LYS A 588 -26.53 1.97 -13.64
CA LYS A 588 -26.51 3.42 -13.83
C LYS A 588 -25.09 3.96 -13.78
N ASN A 589 -24.34 3.65 -12.72
CA ASN A 589 -22.98 4.15 -12.53
C ASN A 589 -22.00 3.58 -13.54
N THR A 590 -22.15 2.30 -13.92
CA THR A 590 -21.36 1.70 -15.00
C THR A 590 -21.64 2.39 -16.34
N ALA A 591 -22.92 2.61 -16.69
CA ALA A 591 -23.29 3.29 -17.93
C ALA A 591 -22.81 4.74 -17.97
N TYR A 592 -22.94 5.46 -16.84
CA TYR A 592 -22.46 6.83 -16.68
C TYR A 592 -20.94 6.92 -16.88
N PHE A 593 -20.16 6.07 -16.20
CA PHE A 593 -18.70 6.01 -16.35
C PHE A 593 -18.29 5.75 -17.81
N VAL A 594 -18.87 4.74 -18.44
CA VAL A 594 -18.52 4.37 -19.82
C VAL A 594 -18.90 5.49 -20.79
N ALA A 595 -20.07 6.12 -20.60
CA ALA A 595 -20.48 7.24 -21.43
C ALA A 595 -19.56 8.46 -21.27
N ALA A 596 -19.06 8.72 -20.06
CA ALA A 596 -18.13 9.80 -19.77
C ALA A 596 -16.74 9.57 -20.37
N TYR A 597 -16.21 8.34 -20.26
CA TYR A 597 -14.77 8.12 -20.45
C TYR A 597 -14.38 7.23 -21.65
N SER A 598 -15.29 6.44 -22.21
CA SER A 598 -14.93 5.48 -23.28
C SER A 598 -14.60 6.14 -24.62
N GLY A 599 -15.15 7.34 -24.87
CA GLY A 599 -15.17 7.99 -26.19
C GLY A 599 -16.22 7.43 -27.15
N TRP A 600 -17.05 6.47 -26.73
CA TRP A 600 -18.17 5.98 -27.55
C TRP A 600 -19.38 6.91 -27.45
N SER A 601 -20.18 6.98 -28.51
CA SER A 601 -21.39 7.80 -28.54
C SER A 601 -22.53 7.15 -29.33
N GLY A 602 -23.74 7.70 -29.20
CA GLY A 602 -24.91 7.31 -29.97
C GLY A 602 -25.27 5.82 -29.86
N GLN A 603 -25.62 5.21 -31.00
CA GLN A 603 -26.02 3.80 -31.05
C GLN A 603 -24.89 2.83 -30.69
N LEU A 604 -23.62 3.18 -30.96
CA LEU A 604 -22.48 2.32 -30.66
C LEU A 604 -22.31 2.13 -29.15
N LEU A 605 -22.31 3.24 -28.40
CA LEU A 605 -22.24 3.23 -26.93
C LEU A 605 -23.34 2.36 -26.33
N ARG A 606 -24.59 2.60 -26.76
CA ARG A 606 -25.75 1.84 -26.28
C ARG A 606 -25.61 0.36 -26.58
N LYS A 607 -25.27 -0.02 -27.81
CA LYS A 607 -25.08 -1.43 -28.20
C LYS A 607 -24.00 -2.11 -27.35
N LYS A 608 -22.86 -1.45 -27.13
CA LYS A 608 -21.75 -2.01 -26.33
C LYS A 608 -22.14 -2.22 -24.87
N LEU A 609 -22.84 -1.26 -24.26
CA LEU A 609 -23.37 -1.40 -22.91
C LEU A 609 -24.39 -2.55 -22.82
N GLU A 610 -25.32 -2.66 -23.77
CA GLU A 610 -26.31 -3.73 -23.80
C GLU A 610 -25.67 -5.13 -23.94
N GLU A 611 -24.67 -5.28 -24.81
CA GLU A 611 -23.89 -6.51 -24.97
C GLU A 611 -23.18 -6.89 -23.65
N ARG A 612 -22.58 -5.91 -22.98
CA ARG A 612 -21.88 -6.11 -21.70
C ARG A 612 -22.84 -6.53 -20.59
N MET A 613 -23.94 -5.81 -20.38
CA MET A 613 -24.89 -6.13 -19.30
C MET A 613 -25.53 -7.50 -19.51
N LYS A 614 -25.80 -7.89 -20.76
CA LYS A 614 -26.24 -9.26 -21.08
C LYS A 614 -25.24 -10.29 -20.58
N ARG A 615 -23.97 -10.16 -20.97
CA ARG A 615 -22.90 -11.11 -20.64
C ARG A 615 -22.60 -11.16 -19.14
N GLU A 616 -22.44 -10.00 -18.51
CA GLU A 616 -21.86 -9.91 -17.16
C GLU A 616 -22.88 -9.87 -16.02
N ARG A 617 -24.16 -9.65 -16.33
CA ARG A 617 -25.22 -9.47 -15.33
C ARG A 617 -26.40 -10.40 -15.59
N ILE A 618 -26.95 -10.39 -16.80
CA ILE A 618 -28.17 -11.14 -17.12
C ILE A 618 -27.90 -12.65 -17.25
N VAL A 619 -26.86 -13.06 -17.97
CA VAL A 619 -26.51 -14.49 -18.14
C VAL A 619 -26.25 -15.19 -16.79
N PRO A 620 -25.51 -14.60 -15.82
CA PRO A 620 -25.41 -15.17 -14.47
C PRO A 620 -26.74 -15.32 -13.75
N LEU A 621 -27.67 -14.36 -13.89
CA LEU A 621 -29.01 -14.46 -13.31
C LEU A 621 -29.84 -15.57 -13.98
N ASP A 622 -29.72 -15.73 -15.30
CA ASP A 622 -30.35 -16.83 -16.05
C ASP A 622 -29.84 -18.19 -15.57
N ALA A 623 -28.53 -18.31 -15.37
CA ALA A 623 -27.91 -19.52 -14.82
C ALA A 623 -28.38 -19.80 -13.38
N ALA A 624 -28.54 -18.77 -12.54
CA ALA A 624 -29.06 -18.92 -11.18
C ALA A 624 -30.50 -19.44 -11.16
N VAL A 625 -31.36 -18.98 -12.09
CA VAL A 625 -32.72 -19.52 -12.25
C VAL A 625 -32.68 -20.99 -12.68
N GLN A 626 -31.82 -21.35 -13.64
CA GLN A 626 -31.65 -22.74 -14.09
C GLN A 626 -31.15 -23.66 -12.98
N ALA A 627 -30.31 -23.14 -12.08
CA ALA A 627 -29.82 -23.86 -10.90
C ALA A 627 -30.84 -23.92 -9.75
N GLY A 628 -32.00 -23.26 -9.88
CA GLY A 628 -33.02 -23.18 -8.82
C GLY A 628 -32.63 -22.27 -7.66
N GLU A 629 -31.59 -21.45 -7.80
CA GLU A 629 -31.10 -20.55 -6.75
C GLU A 629 -31.79 -19.18 -6.75
N LEU A 630 -32.57 -18.87 -7.80
CA LEU A 630 -33.29 -17.61 -7.98
C LEU A 630 -34.64 -17.85 -8.66
N LEU A 631 -35.70 -17.17 -8.23
CA LEU A 631 -37.00 -17.29 -8.90
C LEU A 631 -37.00 -16.51 -10.22
N SER A 632 -37.70 -17.01 -11.25
CA SER A 632 -37.82 -16.30 -12.53
C SER A 632 -38.38 -14.88 -12.39
N SER A 633 -39.31 -14.67 -11.46
CA SER A 633 -39.88 -13.35 -11.17
C SER A 633 -38.88 -12.38 -10.51
N GLU A 634 -37.92 -12.89 -9.72
CA GLU A 634 -36.84 -12.10 -9.14
C GLU A 634 -35.82 -11.71 -10.21
N ARG A 635 -35.45 -12.66 -11.06
CA ARG A 635 -34.63 -12.42 -12.24
C ARG A 635 -35.22 -11.32 -13.10
N ASP A 636 -36.51 -11.38 -13.45
CA ASP A 636 -37.13 -10.39 -14.33
C ASP A 636 -37.15 -8.98 -13.72
N ARG A 637 -37.38 -8.88 -12.39
CA ARG A 637 -37.22 -7.60 -11.67
C ARG A 637 -35.79 -7.07 -11.73
N HIS A 638 -34.79 -7.93 -11.51
CA HIS A 638 -33.39 -7.53 -11.61
C HIS A 638 -33.01 -7.08 -13.03
N VAL A 639 -33.47 -7.80 -14.06
CA VAL A 639 -33.23 -7.44 -15.46
C VAL A 639 -33.90 -6.11 -15.84
N ALA A 640 -35.12 -5.85 -15.38
CA ALA A 640 -35.77 -4.55 -15.57
C ALA A 640 -34.94 -3.42 -14.93
N ALA A 641 -34.48 -3.59 -13.70
CA ALA A 641 -33.63 -2.63 -13.00
C ALA A 641 -32.29 -2.38 -13.73
N ILE A 642 -31.67 -3.42 -14.31
CA ILE A 642 -30.46 -3.29 -15.13
C ILE A 642 -30.70 -2.36 -16.32
N TRP A 643 -31.79 -2.56 -17.07
CA TRP A 643 -32.09 -1.76 -18.27
C TRP A 643 -32.50 -0.33 -17.95
N GLU A 644 -33.25 -0.14 -16.87
CA GLU A 644 -33.57 1.18 -16.34
C GLU A 644 -32.29 1.92 -15.93
N GLY A 645 -31.38 1.23 -15.23
CA GLY A 645 -30.09 1.77 -14.81
C GLY A 645 -29.27 2.29 -15.98
N ILE A 646 -29.13 1.50 -17.06
CA ILE A 646 -28.43 1.95 -18.28
C ILE A 646 -29.06 3.24 -18.83
N SER A 647 -30.39 3.28 -18.95
CA SER A 647 -31.10 4.43 -19.53
C SER A 647 -30.87 5.69 -18.70
N GLN A 648 -30.95 5.57 -17.37
CA GLN A 648 -30.68 6.66 -16.44
C GLN A 648 -29.22 7.12 -16.50
N GLY A 649 -28.25 6.19 -16.48
CA GLY A 649 -26.83 6.51 -16.53
C GLY A 649 -26.42 7.24 -17.83
N LEU A 650 -27.00 6.84 -18.96
CA LEU A 650 -26.81 7.54 -20.25
C LEU A 650 -27.42 8.95 -20.25
N ALA A 651 -28.59 9.14 -19.63
CA ALA A 651 -29.18 10.46 -19.49
C ALA A 651 -28.34 11.37 -18.58
N ASP A 652 -27.80 10.80 -17.49
CA ASP A 652 -26.98 11.54 -16.54
C ASP A 652 -25.63 11.97 -17.12
N ALA A 653 -25.06 11.20 -18.06
CA ALA A 653 -23.72 11.44 -18.63
C ALA A 653 -23.62 12.66 -19.55
N GLN A 654 -24.75 13.29 -19.90
CA GLN A 654 -24.78 14.47 -20.76
C GLN A 654 -23.93 15.63 -20.21
N HIS A 655 -23.82 15.74 -18.88
CA HIS A 655 -22.96 16.70 -18.20
C HIS A 655 -22.17 15.98 -17.11
N HIS A 656 -20.86 15.83 -17.30
CA HIS A 656 -19.94 15.15 -16.38
C HIS A 656 -18.60 15.90 -16.26
N PRO A 657 -17.87 15.79 -15.13
CA PRO A 657 -18.31 15.18 -13.87
C PRO A 657 -19.30 16.09 -13.12
N LYS A 658 -20.23 15.51 -12.35
CA LYS A 658 -21.17 16.27 -11.50
C LYS A 658 -20.57 16.51 -10.11
N SER A 659 -19.43 17.20 -10.11
CA SER A 659 -18.74 17.64 -8.89
C SER A 659 -19.10 19.09 -8.54
N ARG A 660 -18.92 19.46 -7.26
CA ARG A 660 -19.14 20.82 -6.76
C ARG A 660 -17.88 21.33 -6.07
N LYS A 661 -17.69 22.65 -6.07
CA LYS A 661 -16.58 23.26 -5.33
C LYS A 661 -16.72 22.94 -3.85
N LEU A 662 -15.68 22.36 -3.27
CA LEU A 662 -15.65 21.97 -1.86
C LEU A 662 -15.36 23.17 -0.95
N ALA A 663 -16.15 23.32 0.10
CA ALA A 663 -15.92 24.31 1.16
C ALA A 663 -14.62 24.02 1.94
N SER A 664 -14.06 25.06 2.55
CA SER A 664 -12.96 24.89 3.52
C SER A 664 -13.50 24.37 4.86
N PRO A 665 -12.68 23.65 5.66
CA PRO A 665 -13.13 23.14 6.95
C PRO A 665 -13.57 24.26 7.88
N PRO A 666 -14.77 24.16 8.48
CA PRO A 666 -15.26 25.17 9.41
C PRO A 666 -14.53 25.10 10.76
N ASP A 667 -14.05 23.91 11.14
CA ASP A 667 -13.41 23.64 12.43
C ASP A 667 -11.95 23.25 12.24
N ALA A 668 -11.11 23.68 13.18
CA ALA A 668 -9.70 23.28 13.26
C ALA A 668 -9.54 21.77 13.45
N PHE A 669 -8.35 21.25 13.14
CA PHE A 669 -7.97 19.87 13.38
C PHE A 669 -8.28 19.38 14.80
N LYS A 670 -9.11 18.34 14.93
CA LYS A 670 -9.59 17.81 16.21
C LYS A 670 -8.96 16.45 16.50
N LEU A 671 -7.86 16.46 17.25
CA LEU A 671 -7.08 15.27 17.55
C LEU A 671 -7.95 14.16 18.17
N TYR A 672 -7.93 12.97 17.56
CA TYR A 672 -8.55 11.80 18.16
C TYR A 672 -7.58 11.20 19.19
N ALA A 673 -7.71 11.58 20.45
CA ALA A 673 -6.78 11.18 21.50
C ALA A 673 -6.79 9.64 21.71
N PRO A 674 -5.67 8.92 21.47
CA PRO A 674 -5.61 7.48 21.69
C PRO A 674 -5.50 7.12 23.17
N SER A 675 -5.99 5.94 23.55
CA SER A 675 -5.92 5.42 24.92
C SER A 675 -4.55 4.78 25.19
N SER A 676 -3.83 5.25 26.21
CA SER A 676 -2.42 4.89 26.46
C SER A 676 -2.21 3.69 27.40
N SER A 677 -3.01 2.62 27.29
CA SER A 677 -2.93 1.50 28.24
C SER A 677 -2.14 0.27 27.74
N TYR A 678 -1.40 0.37 26.63
CA TYR A 678 -0.64 -0.75 26.05
C TYR A 678 0.55 -0.27 25.19
N LEU A 679 1.49 -1.17 24.88
CA LEU A 679 2.73 -0.89 24.12
C LEU A 679 2.44 -0.73 22.62
N ARG A 680 2.72 0.44 22.05
CA ARG A 680 2.52 0.72 20.61
C ARG A 680 3.72 0.28 19.78
N VAL A 681 3.44 -0.49 18.73
CA VAL A 681 4.47 -1.01 17.81
C VAL A 681 5.02 0.10 16.94
N GLY A 682 6.35 0.16 16.80
CA GLY A 682 7.09 1.21 16.11
C GLY A 682 7.37 2.45 16.96
N LYS A 683 6.82 2.53 18.19
CA LYS A 683 7.02 3.66 19.11
C LYS A 683 7.53 3.24 20.47
N ASP A 684 6.77 2.40 21.19
CA ASP A 684 7.14 1.93 22.53
C ASP A 684 7.90 0.59 22.44
N ILE A 685 7.61 -0.22 21.42
CA ILE A 685 8.32 -1.48 21.10
C ILE A 685 8.56 -1.58 19.59
N LYS A 686 9.66 -2.21 19.17
CA LYS A 686 9.85 -2.56 17.75
C LYS A 686 8.79 -3.56 17.27
N SER A 687 8.53 -3.64 15.97
CA SER A 687 7.76 -4.75 15.41
C SER A 687 8.52 -6.06 15.64
N LEU A 688 7.87 -7.02 16.30
CA LEU A 688 8.41 -8.33 16.62
C LEU A 688 8.11 -9.34 15.50
N HIS A 689 9.02 -10.29 15.30
CA HIS A 689 8.74 -11.54 14.60
C HIS A 689 8.40 -12.64 15.61
N ILE A 690 7.12 -12.95 15.70
CA ILE A 690 6.56 -13.93 16.65
C ILE A 690 6.26 -15.22 15.89
N CYS A 691 6.84 -16.33 16.34
CA CYS A 691 6.64 -17.65 15.75
C CYS A 691 5.77 -18.52 16.67
N ILE A 692 4.59 -18.89 16.20
CA ILE A 692 3.70 -19.81 16.90
C ILE A 692 3.98 -21.23 16.42
N VAL A 693 4.25 -22.16 17.33
CA VAL A 693 4.36 -23.60 17.03
C VAL A 693 3.13 -24.28 17.59
N THR A 694 2.32 -24.87 16.70
CA THR A 694 1.06 -25.54 17.04
C THR A 694 0.73 -26.62 16.02
N LYS A 695 0.17 -27.75 16.47
CA LYS A 695 -0.35 -28.80 15.58
C LYS A 695 -1.68 -28.43 14.92
N GLU A 696 -2.42 -27.51 15.54
CA GLU A 696 -3.74 -27.07 15.12
C GLU A 696 -3.72 -25.56 14.83
N PHE A 697 -4.18 -25.16 13.65
CA PHE A 697 -4.35 -23.77 13.25
C PHE A 697 -5.49 -23.67 12.21
N PRO A 698 -6.77 -23.61 12.64
CA PRO A 698 -7.91 -23.61 11.73
C PRO A 698 -7.96 -22.36 10.84
N PRO A 699 -8.53 -22.42 9.62
CA PRO A 699 -9.02 -23.62 8.93
C PRO A 699 -7.89 -24.40 8.22
N PHE A 700 -6.62 -24.07 8.45
CA PHE A 700 -5.50 -24.65 7.71
C PHE A 700 -5.14 -26.07 8.17
N THR A 701 -5.14 -26.33 9.48
CA THR A 701 -4.80 -27.62 10.08
C THR A 701 -5.56 -27.86 11.37
N GLY A 702 -6.13 -29.06 11.55
CA GLY A 702 -6.84 -29.43 12.78
C GLY A 702 -8.02 -28.51 13.14
N ASN A 703 -8.84 -28.91 14.10
CA ASN A 703 -9.92 -28.08 14.65
C ASN A 703 -10.06 -28.40 16.14
N GLY A 704 -9.51 -27.54 16.99
CA GLY A 704 -9.53 -27.70 18.44
C GLY A 704 -9.25 -26.39 19.18
N GLY A 705 -9.45 -26.39 20.50
CA GLY A 705 -9.42 -25.17 21.31
C GLY A 705 -8.05 -24.47 21.34
N VAL A 706 -6.96 -25.23 21.24
CA VAL A 706 -5.59 -24.68 21.15
C VAL A 706 -5.41 -23.96 19.82
N GLY A 707 -5.85 -24.56 18.71
CA GLY A 707 -5.83 -23.91 17.41
C GLY A 707 -6.68 -22.64 17.36
N THR A 708 -7.90 -22.66 17.91
CA THR A 708 -8.77 -21.47 17.99
C THR A 708 -8.13 -20.34 18.82
N LEU A 709 -7.47 -20.65 19.93
CA LEU A 709 -6.73 -19.67 20.72
C LEU A 709 -5.63 -19.00 19.88
N TYR A 710 -4.77 -19.78 19.23
CA TYR A 710 -3.68 -19.23 18.43
C TYR A 710 -4.17 -18.51 17.19
N TYR A 711 -5.27 -18.93 16.60
CA TYR A 711 -5.90 -18.24 15.48
C TYR A 711 -6.28 -16.80 15.86
N HIS A 712 -6.99 -16.62 16.97
CA HIS A 712 -7.38 -15.29 17.45
C HIS A 712 -6.18 -14.45 17.89
N LEU A 713 -5.21 -15.06 18.57
CA LEU A 713 -3.99 -14.38 18.98
C LEU A 713 -3.19 -13.90 17.76
N ALA A 714 -2.94 -14.76 16.78
CA ALA A 714 -2.22 -14.44 15.56
C ALA A 714 -2.90 -13.29 14.79
N SER A 715 -4.23 -13.29 14.71
CA SER A 715 -4.99 -12.22 14.05
C SER A 715 -4.77 -10.86 14.71
N GLU A 716 -4.79 -10.79 16.04
CA GLU A 716 -4.57 -9.53 16.76
C GLU A 716 -3.11 -9.08 16.79
N LEU A 717 -2.16 -10.01 16.92
CA LEU A 717 -0.73 -9.69 16.81
C LEU A 717 -0.41 -9.09 15.44
N LEU A 718 -1.03 -9.63 14.39
CA LEU A 718 -0.93 -9.08 13.03
C LEU A 718 -1.51 -7.67 12.95
N LEU A 719 -2.72 -7.43 13.48
CA LEU A 719 -3.35 -6.10 13.53
C LEU A 719 -2.53 -5.08 14.33
N MET A 720 -1.84 -5.51 15.38
CA MET A 720 -0.92 -4.67 16.16
C MET A 720 0.33 -4.26 15.38
N GLY A 721 0.57 -4.79 14.18
CA GLY A 721 1.70 -4.46 13.32
C GLY A 721 2.90 -5.40 13.49
N HIS A 722 2.74 -6.53 14.18
CA HIS A 722 3.78 -7.55 14.28
C HIS A 722 3.83 -8.46 13.05
N ARG A 723 4.96 -9.14 12.87
CA ARG A 723 5.09 -10.23 11.90
C ARG A 723 4.81 -11.54 12.62
N VAL A 724 3.90 -12.33 12.06
CA VAL A 724 3.47 -13.60 12.66
C VAL A 724 3.79 -14.74 11.72
N SER A 725 4.52 -15.73 12.23
CA SER A 725 4.78 -16.99 11.54
C SER A 725 4.14 -18.13 12.33
N VAL A 726 3.55 -19.11 11.65
CA VAL A 726 2.98 -20.31 12.28
C VAL A 726 3.68 -21.55 11.72
N ILE A 727 4.14 -22.45 12.57
CA ILE A 727 4.69 -23.76 12.16
C ILE A 727 3.70 -24.84 12.56
N THR A 728 3.20 -25.59 11.57
CA THR A 728 2.15 -26.60 11.73
C THR A 728 2.44 -27.86 10.88
N PRO A 729 2.02 -29.07 11.29
CA PRO A 729 2.31 -30.29 10.55
C PRO A 729 1.56 -30.36 9.21
N SER A 730 2.16 -31.04 8.24
CA SER A 730 1.59 -31.32 6.91
C SER A 730 2.21 -32.59 6.31
N GLY A 731 1.64 -33.09 5.21
CA GLY A 731 2.25 -34.19 4.44
C GLY A 731 3.47 -33.77 3.60
N GLU A 732 3.63 -32.47 3.39
CA GLU A 732 4.70 -31.86 2.60
C GLU A 732 5.13 -30.51 3.19
N ASP A 733 6.37 -30.11 2.91
CA ASP A 733 6.89 -28.79 3.27
C ASP A 733 6.39 -27.74 2.27
N ARG A 734 5.68 -26.71 2.75
CA ARG A 734 5.25 -25.56 1.94
C ARG A 734 5.02 -24.32 2.79
N VAL A 735 4.97 -23.15 2.16
CA VAL A 735 4.70 -21.88 2.84
C VAL A 735 3.47 -21.21 2.25
N HIS A 736 2.57 -20.75 3.11
CA HIS A 736 1.49 -19.84 2.75
C HIS A 736 1.85 -18.45 3.26
N SER A 737 2.01 -17.48 2.36
CA SER A 737 2.45 -16.11 2.69
C SER A 737 1.38 -15.10 2.32
N GLN A 738 1.05 -14.21 3.24
CA GLN A 738 0.08 -13.13 3.09
C GLN A 738 0.62 -11.91 3.83
N GLY A 739 1.42 -11.08 3.15
CA GLY A 739 2.05 -9.87 3.71
C GLY A 739 2.93 -10.16 4.94
N ARG A 740 2.49 -9.70 6.12
CA ARG A 740 3.19 -9.88 7.40
C ARG A 740 2.85 -11.19 8.11
N PHE A 741 2.02 -12.04 7.51
CA PHE A 741 1.62 -13.34 8.04
C PHE A 741 2.13 -14.49 7.18
N ASN A 742 2.71 -15.52 7.80
CA ASN A 742 3.19 -16.72 7.11
C ASN A 742 2.80 -18.00 7.87
N ILE A 743 2.46 -19.06 7.14
CA ILE A 743 2.32 -20.42 7.69
C ILE A 743 3.34 -21.33 7.01
N TYR A 744 4.20 -21.94 7.81
CA TYR A 744 5.16 -22.96 7.44
C TYR A 744 4.56 -24.33 7.75
N PHE A 745 4.06 -24.98 6.72
CA PHE A 745 3.62 -26.36 6.78
C PHE A 745 4.86 -27.24 6.76
N SER A 746 5.05 -28.06 7.79
CA SER A 746 6.24 -28.90 7.94
C SER A 746 5.90 -30.38 7.86
N LYS A 747 6.60 -31.10 6.99
CA LYS A 747 6.54 -32.55 6.87
C LYS A 747 7.17 -33.20 8.10
N MET A 748 6.44 -34.15 8.69
CA MET A 748 6.96 -34.91 9.82
C MET A 748 8.15 -35.77 9.38
N GLN A 749 9.29 -35.59 10.04
CA GLN A 749 10.54 -36.28 9.70
C GLN A 749 10.52 -37.70 10.31
N PRO A 750 10.51 -38.77 9.48
CA PRO A 750 10.36 -40.16 9.95
C PRO A 750 11.61 -40.68 10.68
N ASP A 751 12.77 -40.08 10.46
CA ASP A 751 14.08 -40.61 10.87
C ASP A 751 14.39 -40.48 12.38
N ALA A 752 13.43 -40.02 13.18
CA ALA A 752 13.57 -39.83 14.63
C ALA A 752 12.93 -40.94 15.48
N TRP A 753 12.66 -42.11 14.90
CA TRP A 753 12.13 -43.25 15.66
C TRP A 753 13.15 -43.72 16.72
N VAL A 754 12.77 -43.60 18.00
CA VAL A 754 13.60 -44.08 19.11
C VAL A 754 13.13 -45.47 19.53
N ASN A 755 13.91 -46.50 19.19
CA ASN A 755 13.63 -47.87 19.60
C ASN A 755 13.50 -47.97 21.13
N GLY A 756 12.38 -48.54 21.59
CA GLY A 756 12.09 -48.72 23.02
C GLY A 756 11.22 -47.63 23.67
N LEU A 757 10.85 -46.58 22.94
CA LEU A 757 9.83 -45.61 23.39
C LEU A 757 8.44 -45.97 22.85
N ASP A 758 7.41 -45.53 23.57
CA ASP A 758 6.01 -45.66 23.14
C ASP A 758 5.76 -44.93 21.81
N GLY A 759 4.91 -45.50 20.95
CA GLY A 759 4.65 -44.98 19.60
C GLY A 759 3.97 -43.60 19.61
N GLY A 760 3.08 -43.35 20.57
CA GLY A 760 2.40 -42.05 20.72
C GLY A 760 3.37 -40.96 21.18
N PHE A 761 4.18 -41.25 22.19
CA PHE A 761 5.24 -40.33 22.63
C PHE A 761 6.27 -40.08 21.51
N THR A 762 6.68 -41.13 20.79
CA THR A 762 7.61 -41.04 19.66
C THR A 762 7.07 -40.13 18.57
N THR A 763 5.79 -40.25 18.22
CA THR A 763 5.12 -39.37 17.24
C THR A 763 5.19 -37.89 17.65
N ASN A 764 4.96 -37.59 18.93
CA ASN A 764 5.05 -36.23 19.44
C ASN A 764 6.49 -35.69 19.44
N LEU A 765 7.46 -36.53 19.76
CA LEU A 765 8.88 -36.18 19.67
C LEU A 765 9.32 -35.92 18.22
N MET A 766 8.87 -36.74 17.28
CA MET A 766 9.12 -36.55 15.83
C MET A 766 8.56 -35.22 15.35
N TRP A 767 7.34 -34.87 15.78
CA TRP A 767 6.78 -33.54 15.51
C TRP A 767 7.66 -32.44 16.09
N SER A 768 8.05 -32.55 17.36
CA SER A 768 8.88 -31.53 18.01
C SER A 768 10.22 -31.29 17.30
N LEU A 769 10.86 -32.36 16.82
CA LEU A 769 12.09 -32.28 16.03
C LEU A 769 11.84 -31.64 14.65
N SER A 770 10.72 -31.96 14.01
CA SER A 770 10.33 -31.36 12.72
C SER A 770 10.07 -29.86 12.85
N ALA A 771 9.32 -29.47 13.89
CA ALA A 771 9.08 -28.07 14.23
C ALA A 771 10.39 -27.33 14.55
N PHE A 772 11.31 -27.94 15.30
CA PHE A 772 12.64 -27.38 15.56
C PHE A 772 13.44 -27.17 14.27
N HIS A 773 13.41 -28.11 13.32
CA HIS A 773 14.09 -27.95 12.03
C HIS A 773 13.52 -26.78 11.22
N ALA A 774 12.19 -26.71 11.09
CA ALA A 774 11.50 -25.61 10.40
C ALA A 774 11.80 -24.26 11.06
N LEU A 775 11.75 -24.21 12.40
CA LEU A 775 12.05 -23.02 13.20
C LEU A 775 13.49 -22.58 13.03
N SER A 776 14.45 -23.52 13.04
CA SER A 776 15.87 -23.23 12.84
C SER A 776 16.14 -22.67 11.45
N LYS A 777 15.47 -23.19 10.42
CA LYS A 777 15.55 -22.66 9.05
C LYS A 777 14.99 -21.23 9.00
N LEU A 778 13.78 -21.03 9.53
CA LEU A 778 13.13 -19.73 9.58
C LEU A 778 13.99 -18.70 10.33
N HIS A 779 14.51 -19.02 11.51
CA HIS A 779 15.30 -18.11 12.32
C HIS A 779 16.60 -17.66 11.62
N LYS A 780 17.20 -18.53 10.79
CA LYS A 780 18.37 -18.18 9.97
C LYS A 780 18.03 -17.23 8.83
N GLU A 781 16.91 -17.46 8.16
CA GLU A 781 16.44 -16.61 7.05
C GLU A 781 15.94 -15.25 7.57
N ARG A 782 15.21 -15.28 8.69
CA ARG A 782 14.61 -14.11 9.33
C ARG A 782 14.57 -14.33 10.84
N PRO A 783 15.41 -13.63 11.62
CA PRO A 783 15.46 -13.78 13.08
C PRO A 783 14.07 -13.70 13.70
N ILE A 784 13.79 -14.68 14.56
CA ILE A 784 12.57 -14.79 15.36
C ILE A 784 12.86 -14.14 16.71
N ASP A 785 12.00 -13.24 17.15
CA ASP A 785 12.14 -12.57 18.44
C ASP A 785 11.56 -13.42 19.58
N VAL A 786 10.43 -14.11 19.36
CA VAL A 786 9.77 -14.98 20.36
C VAL A 786 9.15 -16.21 19.68
N VAL A 787 9.23 -17.35 20.36
CA VAL A 787 8.50 -18.58 20.02
C VAL A 787 7.39 -18.79 21.06
N ASP A 788 6.14 -18.95 20.63
CA ASP A 788 4.98 -19.21 21.49
C ASP A 788 4.36 -20.58 21.15
N SER A 789 4.14 -21.42 22.16
CA SER A 789 3.56 -22.76 22.00
C SER A 789 2.84 -23.20 23.26
N ALA A 790 1.86 -24.09 23.11
CA ALA A 790 1.09 -24.59 24.24
C ALA A 790 1.84 -25.71 24.97
N LEU A 791 1.57 -25.89 26.26
CA LEU A 791 1.87 -27.11 27.01
C LEU A 791 0.93 -28.22 26.54
N TRP A 792 1.08 -28.62 25.29
CA TRP A 792 0.28 -29.64 24.62
C TRP A 792 1.21 -30.46 23.73
N ASP A 793 1.10 -31.79 23.77
CA ASP A 793 1.82 -32.71 22.88
C ASP A 793 3.34 -32.50 22.76
N THR A 794 3.93 -31.83 23.75
CA THR A 794 5.36 -31.53 23.85
C THR A 794 5.97 -30.85 22.61
N GLU A 795 5.19 -30.03 21.90
CA GLU A 795 5.51 -29.48 20.57
C GLU A 795 6.87 -28.78 20.48
N THR A 796 7.27 -28.06 21.52
CA THR A 796 8.55 -27.31 21.56
C THR A 796 9.64 -27.99 22.41
N LEU A 797 9.48 -29.28 22.75
CA LEU A 797 10.45 -30.00 23.57
C LEU A 797 11.86 -29.96 23.00
N ALA A 798 12.04 -30.28 21.72
CA ALA A 798 13.35 -30.33 21.07
C ALA A 798 14.11 -29.00 21.14
N ILE A 799 13.44 -27.88 20.85
CA ILE A 799 14.07 -26.55 20.94
C ILE A 799 14.36 -26.17 22.40
N SER A 800 13.49 -26.53 23.34
CA SER A 800 13.64 -26.15 24.76
C SER A 800 14.91 -26.74 25.42
N LEU A 801 15.42 -27.85 24.89
CA LEU A 801 16.62 -28.52 25.38
C LEU A 801 17.91 -27.75 25.10
N LEU A 802 17.91 -26.86 24.10
CA LEU A 802 19.04 -25.99 23.80
C LEU A 802 19.24 -24.94 24.91
N PRO A 803 20.49 -24.49 25.16
CA PRO A 803 20.75 -23.35 26.04
C PRO A 803 19.96 -22.12 25.59
N SER A 804 19.40 -21.36 26.55
CA SER A 804 18.59 -20.17 26.25
C SER A 804 19.34 -19.12 25.43
N SER A 805 20.66 -19.04 25.54
CA SER A 805 21.52 -18.15 24.75
C SER A 805 21.67 -18.55 23.28
N SER A 806 21.24 -19.76 22.90
CA SER A 806 21.44 -20.34 21.58
C SER A 806 20.13 -20.52 20.81
N ARG A 807 19.02 -19.99 21.33
CA ARG A 807 17.69 -20.05 20.71
C ARG A 807 16.90 -18.77 21.01
N PRO A 808 15.87 -18.44 20.21
CA PRO A 808 14.91 -17.43 20.61
C PRO A 808 14.23 -17.79 21.96
N PRO A 809 13.80 -16.79 22.75
CA PRO A 809 12.97 -17.00 23.93
C PRO A 809 11.73 -17.85 23.60
N VAL A 810 11.46 -18.86 24.42
CA VAL A 810 10.28 -19.74 24.30
C VAL A 810 9.28 -19.40 25.39
N VAL A 811 8.08 -19.03 24.98
CA VAL A 811 6.90 -18.80 25.80
C VAL A 811 6.03 -20.05 25.78
N LEU A 812 5.62 -20.49 26.96
CA LEU A 812 4.83 -21.70 27.13
C LEU A 812 3.44 -21.36 27.68
N ARG A 813 2.39 -21.57 26.89
CA ARG A 813 1.00 -21.35 27.31
C ARG A 813 0.44 -22.58 27.99
N LEU A 814 -0.05 -22.44 29.22
CA LEU A 814 -0.60 -23.58 29.95
C LEU A 814 -2.03 -23.85 29.50
N VAL A 815 -2.25 -25.07 29.01
CA VAL A 815 -3.57 -25.64 28.73
C VAL A 815 -3.78 -26.84 29.65
N THR A 816 -4.78 -27.70 29.40
CA THR A 816 -4.96 -28.91 30.21
C THR A 816 -3.72 -29.81 30.09
N PRO A 817 -3.01 -30.10 31.20
CA PRO A 817 -1.81 -30.93 31.14
C PRO A 817 -2.18 -32.38 30.78
N TYR A 818 -1.27 -33.08 30.12
CA TYR A 818 -1.45 -34.45 29.65
C TYR A 818 -2.04 -35.43 30.69
N PRO A 819 -1.55 -35.53 31.94
CA PRO A 819 -2.10 -36.47 32.91
C PRO A 819 -3.58 -36.23 33.22
N VAL A 820 -4.04 -34.98 33.18
CA VAL A 820 -5.44 -34.62 33.39
C VAL A 820 -6.25 -34.99 32.15
N SER A 821 -5.76 -34.64 30.96
CA SER A 821 -6.40 -34.97 29.68
C SER A 821 -6.58 -36.48 29.51
N SER A 822 -5.55 -37.27 29.83
CA SER A 822 -5.58 -38.73 29.75
C SER A 822 -6.67 -39.33 30.64
N ARG A 823 -6.76 -38.90 31.91
CA ARG A 823 -7.79 -39.35 32.86
C ARG A 823 -9.19 -38.93 32.46
N ILE A 824 -9.36 -37.68 32.03
CA ILE A 824 -10.67 -37.11 31.68
C ILE A 824 -11.22 -37.72 30.38
N ASN A 825 -10.36 -37.99 29.41
CA ASN A 825 -10.76 -38.60 28.14
C ASN A 825 -10.82 -40.14 28.19
N GLY A 826 -10.42 -40.75 29.32
CA GLY A 826 -10.40 -42.20 29.49
C GLY A 826 -9.41 -42.91 28.56
N TRP A 827 -8.28 -42.26 28.24
CA TRP A 827 -7.27 -42.86 27.39
C TRP A 827 -6.58 -44.03 28.11
N SER A 828 -6.50 -45.19 27.46
CA SER A 828 -5.81 -46.37 27.99
C SER A 828 -4.30 -46.25 27.76
N VAL A 829 -3.63 -45.40 28.54
CA VAL A 829 -2.19 -45.14 28.44
C VAL A 829 -1.44 -45.82 29.59
N PRO A 830 -0.40 -46.63 29.33
CA PRO A 830 0.41 -47.23 30.38
C PRO A 830 1.06 -46.19 31.31
N ASP A 831 1.19 -46.50 32.61
CA ASP A 831 1.72 -45.58 33.62
C ASP A 831 3.13 -45.06 33.28
N ASN A 832 3.99 -45.92 32.73
CA ASN A 832 5.33 -45.54 32.31
C ASN A 832 5.32 -44.53 31.15
N VAL A 833 4.34 -44.60 30.25
CA VAL A 833 4.18 -43.63 29.14
C VAL A 833 3.63 -42.32 29.66
N THR A 834 2.66 -42.37 30.58
CA THR A 834 2.15 -41.18 31.26
C THR A 834 3.28 -40.45 32.02
N ALA A 835 4.16 -41.20 32.70
CA ALA A 835 5.32 -40.63 33.38
C ALA A 835 6.30 -39.92 32.41
N LEU A 836 6.49 -40.44 31.19
CA LEU A 836 7.32 -39.79 30.16
C LEU A 836 6.73 -38.44 29.74
N PHE A 837 5.42 -38.38 29.50
CA PHE A 837 4.74 -37.11 29.16
C PHE A 837 4.84 -36.09 30.30
N VAL A 838 4.61 -36.52 31.55
CA VAL A 838 4.74 -35.66 32.73
C VAL A 838 6.15 -35.08 32.86
N GLU A 839 7.18 -35.88 32.60
CA GLU A 839 8.57 -35.43 32.66
C GLU A 839 8.94 -34.48 31.51
N ALA A 840 8.41 -34.73 30.30
CA ALA A 840 8.57 -33.82 29.18
C ALA A 840 7.87 -32.47 29.42
N GLU A 841 6.66 -32.47 29.98
CA GLU A 841 5.94 -31.25 30.38
C GLU A 841 6.69 -30.49 31.49
N ARG A 842 7.25 -31.18 32.49
CA ARG A 842 8.13 -30.57 33.51
C ARG A 842 9.38 -29.95 32.90
N THR A 843 9.99 -30.65 31.94
CA THR A 843 11.17 -30.14 31.23
C THR A 843 10.82 -28.83 30.51
N LEU A 844 9.71 -28.80 29.77
CA LEU A 844 9.22 -27.59 29.10
C LEU A 844 8.98 -26.44 30.09
N LEU A 845 8.27 -26.68 31.20
CA LEU A 845 8.03 -25.69 32.24
C LEU A 845 9.34 -25.13 32.82
N SER A 846 10.32 -26.00 33.08
CA SER A 846 11.62 -25.57 33.63
C SER A 846 12.45 -24.75 32.64
N ARG A 847 12.34 -25.05 31.33
CA ARG A 847 13.15 -24.45 30.26
C ARG A 847 12.49 -23.24 29.57
N ALA A 848 11.20 -23.00 29.79
CA ALA A 848 10.50 -21.84 29.24
C ALA A 848 11.07 -20.53 29.78
N ASN A 849 11.14 -19.51 28.92
CA ASN A 849 11.58 -18.16 29.28
C ASN A 849 10.43 -17.38 29.95
N ALA A 850 9.19 -17.62 29.52
CA ALA A 850 7.98 -17.17 30.20
C ALA A 850 6.92 -18.27 30.15
N VAL A 851 6.02 -18.27 31.14
CA VAL A 851 4.90 -19.20 31.25
C VAL A 851 3.61 -18.40 31.33
N ILE A 852 2.66 -18.68 30.45
CA ILE A 852 1.39 -17.96 30.37
C ILE A 852 0.23 -18.90 30.68
N PRO A 853 -0.30 -18.89 31.92
CA PRO A 853 -1.52 -19.61 32.21
C PRO A 853 -2.73 -18.95 31.55
N ILE A 854 -3.65 -19.76 31.01
CA ILE A 854 -4.92 -19.27 30.45
C ILE A 854 -6.00 -19.04 31.50
N SER A 855 -5.83 -19.60 32.70
CA SER A 855 -6.69 -19.42 33.87
C SER A 855 -5.92 -19.74 35.14
N GLU A 856 -6.41 -19.22 36.26
CA GLU A 856 -5.89 -19.53 37.58
C GLU A 856 -6.15 -21.00 37.94
N SER A 857 -7.28 -21.56 37.52
CA SER A 857 -7.61 -22.98 37.66
C SER A 857 -6.60 -23.88 36.94
N ILE A 858 -6.20 -23.56 35.70
CA ILE A 858 -5.19 -24.34 34.98
C ILE A 858 -3.82 -24.18 35.64
N ALA A 859 -3.45 -22.97 36.06
CA ALA A 859 -2.19 -22.74 36.76
C ALA A 859 -2.06 -23.64 38.01
N LYS A 860 -3.08 -23.68 38.87
CA LYS A 860 -3.14 -24.55 40.05
C LYS A 860 -3.11 -26.04 39.70
N THR A 861 -3.76 -26.41 38.60
CA THR A 861 -3.78 -27.80 38.13
C THR A 861 -2.37 -28.24 37.71
N VAL A 862 -1.65 -27.41 36.95
CA VAL A 862 -0.27 -27.68 36.55
C VAL A 862 0.68 -27.75 37.76
N GLU A 863 0.56 -26.83 38.72
CA GLU A 863 1.34 -26.87 39.97
C GLU A 863 1.16 -28.22 40.69
N LYS A 864 -0.07 -28.70 40.81
CA LYS A 864 -0.40 -29.96 41.47
C LYS A 864 0.12 -31.18 40.71
N GLU A 865 -0.20 -31.30 39.43
CA GLU A 865 0.09 -32.49 38.62
C GLU A 865 1.59 -32.66 38.35
N HIS A 866 2.31 -31.54 38.21
CA HIS A 866 3.75 -31.56 37.98
C HIS A 866 4.56 -31.33 39.26
N SER A 867 3.94 -31.01 40.39
CA SER A 867 4.64 -30.71 41.66
C SER A 867 5.66 -29.57 41.50
N VAL A 868 5.24 -28.48 40.83
CA VAL A 868 6.07 -27.29 40.57
C VAL A 868 5.50 -26.07 41.31
N GLN A 869 6.35 -25.09 41.62
CA GLN A 869 5.94 -23.80 42.18
C GLN A 869 6.08 -22.70 41.13
N ARG A 870 5.17 -21.72 41.14
CA ARG A 870 5.28 -20.55 40.25
C ARG A 870 6.47 -19.67 40.65
N ASP A 871 7.09 -19.09 39.64
CA ASP A 871 8.12 -18.07 39.78
C ASP A 871 7.75 -16.83 38.95
N VAL A 872 8.68 -15.86 38.88
CA VAL A 872 8.48 -14.58 38.17
C VAL A 872 8.19 -14.74 36.67
N ARG A 873 8.45 -15.91 36.07
CA ARG A 873 8.16 -16.18 34.66
C ARG A 873 6.67 -16.41 34.40
N TRP A 874 5.89 -16.70 35.43
CA TRP A 874 4.46 -16.98 35.30
C TRP A 874 3.66 -15.70 35.26
N GLN A 875 3.13 -15.36 34.09
CA GLN A 875 2.35 -14.15 33.85
C GLN A 875 0.99 -14.51 33.24
N MET A 876 -0.10 -14.10 33.88
CA MET A 876 -1.46 -14.48 33.46
C MET A 876 -1.86 -13.76 32.17
N ALA A 877 -2.30 -14.51 31.15
CA ALA A 877 -3.04 -13.97 30.02
C ALA A 877 -4.14 -14.94 29.60
N HIS A 878 -5.38 -14.55 29.84
CA HIS A 878 -6.54 -15.36 29.51
C HIS A 878 -6.67 -15.60 28.00
N CYS A 879 -7.35 -16.69 27.63
CA CYS A 879 -7.80 -16.86 26.25
C CYS A 879 -8.73 -15.71 25.85
N GLY A 880 -8.69 -15.33 24.57
CA GLY A 880 -9.62 -14.36 24.03
C GLY A 880 -10.14 -14.78 22.67
N ILE A 881 -11.41 -14.44 22.40
CA ILE A 881 -12.02 -14.58 21.08
C ILE A 881 -12.32 -13.21 20.50
N ALA A 882 -12.52 -13.14 19.19
CA ALA A 882 -13.10 -11.96 18.58
C ALA A 882 -14.47 -11.69 19.23
N TYR A 883 -14.70 -10.48 19.74
CA TYR A 883 -15.99 -10.12 20.35
C TYR A 883 -17.06 -9.75 19.30
N TRP A 884 -16.87 -10.17 18.04
CA TRP A 884 -17.68 -9.87 16.87
C TRP A 884 -17.56 -11.03 15.85
N PRO A 885 -18.49 -11.19 14.88
CA PRO A 885 -19.66 -10.35 14.60
C PRO A 885 -20.79 -10.50 15.61
N TYR A 886 -21.54 -9.41 15.84
CA TYR A 886 -22.82 -9.45 16.56
C TYR A 886 -23.95 -9.64 15.55
N PHE A 887 -24.75 -10.69 15.71
CA PHE A 887 -25.98 -10.87 14.93
C PHE A 887 -27.16 -10.19 15.62
N ASP A 888 -27.76 -9.22 14.93
CA ASP A 888 -28.99 -8.57 15.35
C ASP A 888 -30.21 -9.36 14.85
N VAL A 889 -30.94 -9.95 15.78
CA VAL A 889 -32.07 -10.85 15.53
C VAL A 889 -33.36 -10.11 15.12
N GLU A 890 -33.41 -8.78 15.27
CA GLU A 890 -34.63 -8.00 15.01
C GLU A 890 -34.89 -7.74 13.52
N LYS A 891 -33.92 -7.96 12.63
CA LYS A 891 -34.03 -7.68 11.18
C LYS A 891 -34.78 -8.73 10.35
N GLY A 892 -35.39 -9.75 10.99
CA GLY A 892 -36.29 -10.72 10.36
C GLY A 892 -35.56 -11.89 9.68
N TYR A 893 -36.09 -13.11 9.89
CA TYR A 893 -35.44 -14.37 9.56
C TYR A 893 -36.01 -15.11 8.33
N SER A 894 -36.95 -14.52 7.62
CA SER A 894 -37.74 -15.20 6.58
C SER A 894 -36.97 -15.61 5.32
N GLU A 895 -35.72 -15.18 5.14
CA GLU A 895 -34.94 -15.39 3.90
C GLU A 895 -33.67 -16.25 4.08
N PHE A 896 -33.40 -16.82 5.26
CA PHE A 896 -32.13 -17.52 5.51
C PHE A 896 -32.18 -19.02 5.17
N GLN A 897 -31.49 -19.40 4.09
CA GLN A 897 -31.36 -20.78 3.58
C GLN A 897 -30.66 -21.77 4.55
N GLU A 898 -30.03 -21.31 5.64
CA GLU A 898 -29.17 -22.15 6.51
C GLU A 898 -29.84 -22.68 7.79
N PHE A 899 -31.12 -22.34 8.02
CA PHE A 899 -31.90 -22.86 9.14
C PHE A 899 -32.72 -24.12 8.78
N GLU A 900 -32.48 -24.76 7.63
CA GLU A 900 -33.21 -25.97 7.21
C GLU A 900 -33.25 -27.09 8.27
N LYS A 901 -32.23 -27.16 9.14
CA LYS A 901 -32.15 -28.14 10.23
C LYS A 901 -32.84 -27.71 11.53
N VAL A 902 -33.25 -26.45 11.68
CA VAL A 902 -33.85 -25.93 12.91
C VAL A 902 -35.34 -25.68 12.70
N PRO A 903 -36.23 -26.29 13.52
CA PRO A 903 -37.66 -26.07 13.39
C PRO A 903 -38.04 -24.60 13.56
N ARG A 904 -38.82 -24.05 12.61
CA ARG A 904 -39.24 -22.63 12.64
C ARG A 904 -39.97 -22.27 13.93
N GLU A 905 -40.85 -23.15 14.39
CA GLU A 905 -41.55 -23.04 15.67
C GLU A 905 -40.62 -22.88 16.88
N ALA A 906 -39.43 -23.49 16.85
CA ALA A 906 -38.43 -23.36 17.90
C ALA A 906 -37.68 -22.01 17.83
N LEU A 907 -37.44 -21.49 16.63
CA LEU A 907 -36.82 -20.17 16.41
C LEU A 907 -37.78 -19.01 16.72
N GLU A 908 -39.07 -19.23 16.53
CA GLU A 908 -40.14 -18.27 16.82
C GLU A 908 -40.51 -18.24 18.31
N SER A 909 -40.07 -19.22 19.10
CA SER A 909 -40.31 -19.28 20.55
C SER A 909 -39.86 -18.02 21.29
N SER A 910 -40.68 -17.58 22.24
CA SER A 910 -40.40 -16.48 23.15
C SER A 910 -39.45 -16.87 24.29
N LYS A 911 -39.02 -18.14 24.41
CA LYS A 911 -38.22 -18.71 25.53
C LYS A 911 -37.26 -19.82 25.07
N LEU A 912 -36.25 -19.44 24.29
CA LEU A 912 -35.27 -20.37 23.71
C LEU A 912 -34.07 -20.63 24.64
N VAL A 913 -33.81 -21.88 25.00
CA VAL A 913 -32.60 -22.33 25.72
C VAL A 913 -31.71 -23.11 24.77
N VAL A 914 -30.41 -22.80 24.75
CA VAL A 914 -29.45 -23.42 23.83
C VAL A 914 -28.36 -24.17 24.59
N PHE A 915 -27.94 -25.32 24.06
CA PHE A 915 -26.71 -26.01 24.42
C PHE A 915 -25.83 -26.16 23.17
N VAL A 916 -24.53 -25.84 23.31
CA VAL A 916 -23.53 -26.02 22.25
C VAL A 916 -22.34 -26.77 22.81
N GLY A 917 -22.03 -27.92 22.23
CA GLY A 917 -20.88 -28.75 22.61
C GLY A 917 -21.07 -30.21 22.24
N ARG A 918 -20.03 -31.03 22.40
CA ARG A 918 -20.15 -32.48 22.26
C ARG A 918 -21.13 -33.04 23.30
N LEU A 919 -22.03 -33.92 22.90
CA LEU A 919 -22.95 -34.59 23.81
C LEU A 919 -22.23 -35.77 24.45
N GLU A 920 -21.49 -35.47 25.50
CA GLU A 920 -20.75 -36.44 26.31
C GLU A 920 -20.90 -36.09 27.79
N ARG A 921 -20.81 -37.08 28.67
CA ARG A 921 -20.96 -36.89 30.12
C ARG A 921 -20.06 -35.77 30.67
N ARG A 922 -18.84 -35.63 30.18
CA ARG A 922 -17.94 -34.55 30.61
C ARG A 922 -18.52 -33.15 30.38
N LYS A 923 -19.29 -32.95 29.32
CA LYS A 923 -19.96 -31.69 28.96
C LYS A 923 -21.30 -31.48 29.68
N GLY A 924 -21.72 -32.44 30.52
CA GLY A 924 -22.90 -32.32 31.37
C GLY A 924 -24.23 -32.47 30.64
N ILE A 925 -24.25 -33.09 29.46
CA ILE A 925 -25.48 -33.30 28.69
C ILE A 925 -26.50 -34.15 29.47
N ASP A 926 -26.02 -35.11 30.28
CA ASP A 926 -26.82 -35.89 31.22
C ASP A 926 -27.53 -35.01 32.25
N LEU A 927 -26.83 -34.04 32.85
CA LEU A 927 -27.44 -33.08 33.79
C LEU A 927 -28.49 -32.21 33.09
N LEU A 928 -28.23 -31.80 31.85
CA LEU A 928 -29.22 -31.08 31.05
C LEU A 928 -30.46 -31.93 30.82
N MET A 929 -30.31 -33.20 30.44
CA MET A 929 -31.45 -34.11 30.24
C MET A 929 -32.24 -34.37 31.52
N GLU A 930 -31.56 -34.56 32.66
CA GLU A 930 -32.20 -34.72 33.97
C GLU A 930 -32.99 -33.46 34.40
N SER A 931 -32.50 -32.26 34.03
CA SER A 931 -33.18 -30.99 34.32
C SER A 931 -34.28 -30.62 33.31
N ALA A 932 -34.27 -31.20 32.11
CA ALA A 932 -35.04 -30.72 30.96
C ALA A 932 -36.54 -30.79 31.17
N GLN A 933 -37.06 -31.86 31.80
CA GLN A 933 -38.49 -31.99 32.09
C GLN A 933 -38.97 -30.79 32.92
N ARG A 934 -38.26 -30.47 34.00
CA ARG A 934 -38.61 -29.42 34.94
C ARG A 934 -38.53 -28.03 34.31
N ILE A 935 -37.54 -27.80 33.44
CA ILE A 935 -37.40 -26.55 32.67
C ILE A 935 -38.59 -26.35 31.73
N LEU A 936 -38.98 -27.40 30.99
CA LEU A 936 -40.05 -27.34 29.98
C LEU A 936 -41.47 -27.31 30.59
N GLU A 937 -41.66 -27.85 31.79
CA GLU A 937 -42.93 -27.74 32.52
C GLU A 937 -43.14 -26.37 33.16
N ALA A 938 -42.05 -25.68 33.52
CA ALA A 938 -42.13 -24.36 34.15
C ALA A 938 -42.64 -23.26 33.20
N ASP A 939 -42.45 -23.42 31.88
CA ASP A 939 -42.94 -22.48 30.88
C ASP A 939 -43.33 -23.23 29.57
N PRO A 940 -44.60 -23.17 29.13
CA PRO A 940 -45.07 -23.87 27.93
C PRO A 940 -44.41 -23.37 26.63
N ASP A 941 -43.91 -22.13 26.62
CA ASP A 941 -43.20 -21.55 25.48
C ASP A 941 -41.72 -21.98 25.44
N ALA A 942 -41.19 -22.57 26.52
CA ALA A 942 -39.80 -23.00 26.58
C ALA A 942 -39.47 -24.07 25.52
N ARG A 943 -38.34 -23.88 24.84
CA ARG A 943 -37.78 -24.82 23.84
C ARG A 943 -36.29 -25.00 24.07
N LEU A 944 -35.80 -26.21 23.83
CA LEU A 944 -34.38 -26.56 23.98
C LEU A 944 -33.77 -26.91 22.61
N LEU A 945 -32.71 -26.21 22.22
CA LEU A 945 -31.90 -26.55 21.04
C LEU A 945 -30.53 -27.05 21.46
N ILE A 946 -30.15 -28.22 20.96
CA ILE A 946 -28.93 -28.93 21.35
C ILE A 946 -28.08 -29.15 20.09
N ALA A 947 -26.94 -28.48 20.01
CA ALA A 947 -26.03 -28.52 18.87
C ALA A 947 -24.68 -29.15 19.24
N GLY A 948 -24.25 -30.13 18.44
CA GLY A 948 -22.95 -30.80 18.52
C GLY A 948 -23.00 -32.28 18.15
N ARG A 949 -21.81 -32.91 18.01
CA ARG A 949 -21.71 -34.37 17.79
C ARG A 949 -22.24 -35.12 19.00
N ASP A 950 -22.93 -36.22 18.73
CA ASP A 950 -23.48 -37.14 19.73
C ASP A 950 -22.75 -38.49 19.77
N PRO A 951 -21.53 -38.55 20.33
CA PRO A 951 -20.76 -39.79 20.40
C PRO A 951 -21.35 -40.83 21.37
N GLU A 952 -22.14 -40.41 22.35
CA GLU A 952 -22.69 -41.29 23.41
C GLU A 952 -24.16 -41.68 23.17
N GLY A 953 -24.82 -41.13 22.14
CA GLY A 953 -26.20 -41.45 21.77
C GLY A 953 -27.23 -40.82 22.70
N TRP A 954 -26.97 -39.61 23.21
CA TRP A 954 -27.86 -38.87 24.10
C TRP A 954 -29.18 -38.47 23.44
N ALA A 955 -29.20 -38.23 22.13
CA ALA A 955 -30.43 -37.92 21.40
C ALA A 955 -31.46 -39.06 21.51
N GLN A 956 -31.02 -40.32 21.42
CA GLN A 956 -31.91 -41.48 21.61
C GLN A 956 -32.28 -41.71 23.07
N ARG A 957 -31.41 -41.34 24.02
CA ARG A 957 -31.64 -41.50 25.47
C ARG A 957 -32.57 -40.45 26.04
N ALA A 958 -32.80 -39.33 25.35
CA ALA A 958 -33.63 -38.22 25.84
C ALA A 958 -35.04 -38.67 26.25
N ALA A 959 -35.64 -39.63 25.53
CA ALA A 959 -36.96 -40.20 25.85
C ALA A 959 -37.05 -40.86 27.23
N ASN A 960 -35.92 -41.23 27.84
CA ASN A 960 -35.90 -41.80 29.20
C ASN A 960 -36.09 -40.75 30.30
N PHE A 961 -35.93 -39.46 29.98
CA PHE A 961 -35.99 -38.35 30.92
C PHE A 961 -37.25 -37.50 30.77
N LEU A 962 -38.03 -37.73 29.71
CA LEU A 962 -39.03 -36.79 29.22
C LEU A 962 -40.37 -37.47 28.93
N THR A 963 -41.46 -36.73 29.10
CA THR A 963 -42.80 -37.13 28.64
C THR A 963 -42.96 -36.96 27.13
N GLU A 964 -43.97 -37.61 26.52
CA GLU A 964 -44.30 -37.43 25.09
C GLU A 964 -44.59 -35.96 24.72
N GLU A 965 -45.09 -35.16 25.65
CA GLU A 965 -45.38 -33.73 25.41
C GLU A 965 -44.11 -32.87 25.44
N THR A 966 -43.18 -33.13 26.36
CA THR A 966 -41.95 -32.34 26.53
C THR A 966 -40.87 -32.71 25.53
N ILE A 967 -40.80 -33.98 25.09
CA ILE A 967 -39.81 -34.41 24.09
C ILE A 967 -39.99 -33.70 22.74
N GLY A 968 -41.22 -33.37 22.34
CA GLY A 968 -41.51 -32.61 21.11
C GLY A 968 -40.97 -31.17 21.13
N ARG A 969 -40.50 -30.70 22.28
CA ARG A 969 -39.98 -29.33 22.52
C ARG A 969 -38.45 -29.26 22.58
N ILE A 970 -37.77 -30.38 22.36
CA ILE A 970 -36.31 -30.48 22.29
C ILE A 970 -35.89 -30.85 20.87
N HIS A 971 -34.92 -30.13 20.33
CA HIS A 971 -34.40 -30.40 18.99
C HIS A 971 -32.89 -30.59 19.02
N PHE A 972 -32.45 -31.79 18.62
CA PHE A 972 -31.07 -32.15 18.42
C PHE A 972 -30.64 -31.82 16.99
N LEU A 973 -29.74 -30.86 16.84
CA LEU A 973 -29.36 -30.29 15.53
C LEU A 973 -28.17 -31.01 14.89
N GLY A 974 -27.46 -31.84 15.66
CA GLY A 974 -26.16 -32.38 15.26
C GLY A 974 -25.10 -31.28 15.16
N GLU A 975 -24.07 -31.50 14.34
CA GLU A 975 -23.08 -30.46 14.06
C GLU A 975 -23.66 -29.32 13.22
N VAL A 976 -23.32 -28.10 13.62
CA VAL A 976 -23.72 -26.86 12.97
C VAL A 976 -22.48 -26.06 12.58
N SER A 977 -22.58 -25.22 11.57
CA SER A 977 -21.51 -24.28 11.21
C SER A 977 -21.37 -23.18 12.26
N ASP A 978 -20.23 -22.48 12.27
CA ASP A 978 -20.01 -21.31 13.14
C ASP A 978 -21.09 -20.24 12.92
N ALA A 979 -21.47 -20.00 11.66
CA ALA A 979 -22.55 -19.08 11.32
C ALA A 979 -23.90 -19.50 11.93
N THR A 980 -24.25 -20.79 11.90
CA THR A 980 -25.47 -21.28 12.54
C THR A 980 -25.37 -21.22 14.07
N ARG A 981 -24.20 -21.55 14.65
CA ARG A 981 -23.95 -21.40 16.09
C ARG A 981 -24.19 -19.97 16.56
N ASP A 982 -23.58 -18.99 15.91
CA ASP A 982 -23.67 -17.59 16.31
C ASP A 982 -25.12 -17.08 16.24
N LYS A 983 -25.86 -17.50 15.21
CA LYS A 983 -27.29 -17.19 15.08
C LYS A 983 -28.13 -17.83 16.20
N LEU A 984 -27.86 -19.09 16.56
CA LEU A 984 -28.54 -19.76 17.68
C LEU A 984 -28.28 -19.03 18.99
N LEU A 985 -27.03 -18.67 19.25
CA LEU A 985 -26.62 -17.95 20.45
C LEU A 985 -27.27 -16.57 20.50
N ALA A 986 -27.30 -15.82 19.40
CA ALA A 986 -27.94 -14.52 19.32
C ALA A 986 -29.44 -14.55 19.61
N ARG A 987 -30.13 -15.64 19.28
CA ARG A 987 -31.57 -15.81 19.54
C ARG A 987 -31.88 -16.32 20.94
N ALA A 988 -30.92 -16.98 21.58
CA ALA A 988 -31.11 -17.65 22.86
C ALA A 988 -31.46 -16.67 23.99
N HIS A 989 -32.31 -17.13 24.90
CA HIS A 989 -32.53 -16.46 26.18
C HIS A 989 -31.39 -16.71 27.14
N CYS A 990 -30.83 -17.92 27.09
CA CYS A 990 -29.58 -18.27 27.75
C CYS A 990 -28.92 -19.48 27.07
N LEU A 991 -27.59 -19.55 27.18
CA LEU A 991 -26.80 -20.75 26.91
C LEU A 991 -26.71 -21.58 28.20
N VAL A 992 -26.97 -22.89 28.13
CA VAL A 992 -26.67 -23.83 29.21
C VAL A 992 -25.33 -24.50 28.95
N PHE A 993 -24.42 -24.37 29.92
CA PHE A 993 -23.04 -24.87 29.85
C PHE A 993 -22.70 -25.70 31.11
N PRO A 994 -23.24 -26.92 31.24
CA PRO A 994 -23.20 -27.73 32.45
C PRO A 994 -21.91 -28.59 32.56
N SER A 995 -20.82 -28.14 31.94
CA SER A 995 -19.57 -28.89 31.88
C SER A 995 -18.98 -29.18 33.26
N ARG A 996 -18.55 -30.43 33.48
CA ARG A 996 -17.91 -30.88 34.73
C ARG A 996 -16.46 -30.45 34.84
N TYR A 997 -15.80 -30.24 33.69
CA TYR A 997 -14.43 -29.75 33.63
C TYR A 997 -14.21 -28.95 32.34
N GLU A 998 -13.65 -27.75 32.49
CA GLU A 998 -13.19 -26.91 31.39
C GLU A 998 -11.88 -26.21 31.74
N SER A 999 -10.99 -26.13 30.74
CA SER A 999 -9.72 -25.40 30.85
C SER A 999 -9.93 -23.89 30.90
N PHE A 1000 -10.98 -23.42 30.20
CA PHE A 1000 -11.37 -22.01 30.16
C PHE A 1000 -12.87 -21.86 29.90
N GLY A 1001 -13.33 -22.30 28.71
CA GLY A 1001 -14.70 -22.18 28.25
C GLY A 1001 -14.86 -21.12 27.15
N LEU A 1002 -14.51 -21.49 25.91
CA LEU A 1002 -14.68 -20.60 24.74
C LEU A 1002 -16.16 -20.40 24.37
N VAL A 1003 -17.01 -21.43 24.50
CA VAL A 1003 -18.45 -21.35 24.17
C VAL A 1003 -19.20 -20.30 25.02
N PRO A 1004 -18.97 -20.17 26.34
CA PRO A 1004 -19.47 -19.02 27.10
C PRO A 1004 -19.09 -17.66 26.51
N LEU A 1005 -17.85 -17.50 26.01
CA LEU A 1005 -17.43 -16.25 25.38
C LEU A 1005 -18.19 -16.01 24.07
N GLU A 1006 -18.38 -17.06 23.25
CA GLU A 1006 -19.17 -17.00 22.01
C GLU A 1006 -20.61 -16.56 22.30
N ALA A 1007 -21.21 -17.00 23.40
CA ALA A 1007 -22.51 -16.50 23.85
C ALA A 1007 -22.46 -15.02 24.24
N PHE A 1008 -21.40 -14.60 24.95
CA PHE A 1008 -21.24 -13.21 25.36
C PHE A 1008 -21.05 -12.24 24.18
N VAL A 1009 -20.51 -12.68 23.04
CA VAL A 1009 -20.47 -11.89 21.79
C VAL A 1009 -21.85 -11.37 21.42
N HIS A 1010 -22.88 -12.19 21.62
CA HIS A 1010 -24.27 -11.85 21.32
C HIS A 1010 -25.03 -11.25 22.51
N GLY A 1011 -24.36 -11.02 23.63
CA GLY A 1011 -25.00 -10.61 24.87
C GLY A 1011 -25.91 -11.69 25.46
N THR A 1012 -25.67 -12.97 25.16
CA THR A 1012 -26.47 -14.08 25.65
C THR A 1012 -25.97 -14.51 27.04
N PRO A 1013 -26.82 -14.45 28.08
CA PRO A 1013 -26.47 -14.93 29.41
C PRO A 1013 -26.09 -16.42 29.41
N VAL A 1014 -25.16 -16.81 30.28
CA VAL A 1014 -24.69 -18.20 30.40
C VAL A 1014 -25.09 -18.80 31.75
N ILE A 1015 -25.73 -19.96 31.74
CA ILE A 1015 -26.02 -20.78 32.92
C ILE A 1015 -25.02 -21.92 32.99
N ALA A 1016 -24.13 -21.88 33.96
CA ALA A 1016 -22.89 -22.64 33.93
C ALA A 1016 -22.61 -23.37 35.26
N SER A 1017 -21.96 -24.53 35.20
CA SER A 1017 -21.55 -25.24 36.42
C SER A 1017 -20.43 -24.49 37.13
N ARG A 1018 -20.41 -24.49 38.48
CA ARG A 1018 -19.31 -23.96 39.29
C ARG A 1018 -18.10 -24.91 39.31
N SER A 1019 -17.57 -25.24 38.13
CA SER A 1019 -16.51 -26.25 37.96
C SER A 1019 -15.32 -25.71 37.15
N GLY A 1020 -14.10 -26.13 37.49
CA GLY A 1020 -12.88 -25.76 36.76
C GLY A 1020 -12.69 -24.25 36.62
N ALA A 1021 -12.31 -23.80 35.42
CA ALA A 1021 -12.10 -22.37 35.12
C ALA A 1021 -13.39 -21.58 34.85
N ILE A 1022 -14.56 -22.23 34.83
CA ILE A 1022 -15.84 -21.60 34.44
C ILE A 1022 -16.18 -20.37 35.32
N PRO A 1023 -15.99 -20.38 36.66
CA PRO A 1023 -16.24 -19.21 37.50
C PRO A 1023 -15.32 -18.01 37.24
N GLU A 1024 -14.19 -18.20 36.56
CA GLU A 1024 -13.30 -17.10 36.15
C GLU A 1024 -13.85 -16.37 34.91
N VAL A 1025 -14.60 -17.07 34.06
CA VAL A 1025 -15.20 -16.55 32.82
C VAL A 1025 -16.62 -16.05 33.06
N VAL A 1026 -17.47 -16.85 33.72
CA VAL A 1026 -18.88 -16.55 33.99
C VAL A 1026 -19.01 -15.97 35.40
N ALA A 1027 -19.07 -14.64 35.48
CA ALA A 1027 -19.32 -13.93 36.73
C ALA A 1027 -20.79 -14.04 37.14
N HIS A 1028 -21.04 -14.75 38.24
CA HIS A 1028 -22.36 -14.98 38.82
C HIS A 1028 -23.12 -13.67 39.06
N ASP A 1029 -24.40 -13.64 38.70
CA ASP A 1029 -25.28 -12.48 38.81
C ASP A 1029 -24.81 -11.23 38.02
N PHE A 1030 -23.80 -11.35 37.16
CA PHE A 1030 -23.33 -10.27 36.30
C PHE A 1030 -23.49 -10.58 34.82
N CYS A 1031 -22.90 -11.67 34.31
CA CYS A 1031 -23.02 -12.09 32.90
C CYS A 1031 -23.67 -13.47 32.73
N GLY A 1032 -23.97 -14.14 33.85
CA GLY A 1032 -24.59 -15.45 33.88
C GLY A 1032 -24.94 -15.88 35.30
N LEU A 1033 -25.45 -17.09 35.43
CA LEU A 1033 -25.68 -17.74 36.72
C LEU A 1033 -24.81 -18.99 36.82
N LEU A 1034 -24.29 -19.23 38.03
CA LEU A 1034 -23.51 -20.42 38.36
C LEU A 1034 -24.36 -21.34 39.23
N PHE A 1035 -24.48 -22.60 38.82
CA PHE A 1035 -25.21 -23.64 39.55
C PHE A 1035 -24.24 -24.64 40.20
N GLU A 1036 -24.74 -25.40 41.19
CA GLU A 1036 -23.92 -26.35 41.94
C GLU A 1036 -23.51 -27.57 41.09
N PRO A 1037 -22.23 -27.98 41.10
CA PRO A 1037 -21.76 -29.12 40.29
C PRO A 1037 -22.55 -30.40 40.59
N GLU A 1038 -22.81 -31.20 39.55
CA GLU A 1038 -23.58 -32.47 39.63
C GLU A 1038 -25.05 -32.31 40.08
N SER A 1039 -25.62 -31.10 40.11
CA SER A 1039 -27.01 -30.86 40.51
C SER A 1039 -27.89 -30.45 39.33
N ALA A 1040 -28.71 -31.39 38.82
CA ALA A 1040 -29.73 -31.12 37.81
C ALA A 1040 -30.81 -30.14 38.34
N ASP A 1041 -31.13 -30.19 39.63
CA ASP A 1041 -32.09 -29.27 40.27
C ASP A 1041 -31.58 -27.83 40.29
N SER A 1042 -30.32 -27.62 40.69
CA SER A 1042 -29.72 -26.28 40.71
C SER A 1042 -29.59 -25.69 39.30
N LEU A 1043 -29.34 -26.54 38.30
CA LEU A 1043 -29.38 -26.17 36.89
C LEU A 1043 -30.80 -25.73 36.47
N ALA A 1044 -31.81 -26.54 36.76
CA ALA A 1044 -33.20 -26.23 36.44
C ALA A 1044 -33.64 -24.89 37.06
N ASP A 1045 -33.36 -24.68 38.35
CA ASP A 1045 -33.71 -23.44 39.07
C ASP A 1045 -33.09 -22.19 38.41
N SER A 1046 -31.82 -22.30 37.99
CA SER A 1046 -31.10 -21.19 37.35
C SER A 1046 -31.66 -20.85 35.96
N VAL A 1047 -32.02 -21.88 35.18
CA VAL A 1047 -32.65 -21.68 33.87
C VAL A 1047 -34.05 -21.08 34.03
N ILE A 1048 -34.88 -21.65 34.91
CA ILE A 1048 -36.25 -21.19 35.17
C ILE A 1048 -36.24 -19.72 35.61
N ARG A 1049 -35.37 -19.35 36.56
CA ARG A 1049 -35.24 -17.96 37.02
C ARG A 1049 -34.87 -17.01 35.88
N THR A 1050 -33.96 -17.41 35.00
CA THR A 1050 -33.53 -16.60 33.85
C THR A 1050 -34.65 -16.40 32.82
N LEU A 1051 -35.48 -17.43 32.62
CA LEU A 1051 -36.65 -17.36 31.73
C LEU A 1051 -37.78 -16.53 32.35
N ALA A 1052 -38.00 -16.61 33.66
CA ALA A 1052 -39.11 -15.96 34.36
C ALA A 1052 -38.91 -14.46 34.64
N GLU A 1053 -37.66 -13.98 34.80
CA GLU A 1053 -37.36 -12.60 35.20
C GLU A 1053 -36.72 -11.76 34.06
N PRO A 1054 -37.49 -10.95 33.29
CA PRO A 1054 -36.94 -10.14 32.20
C PRO A 1054 -35.85 -9.15 32.66
N GLY A 1055 -36.04 -8.51 33.82
CA GLY A 1055 -35.06 -7.56 34.37
C GLY A 1055 -33.72 -8.21 34.72
N LEU A 1056 -33.74 -9.46 35.20
CA LEU A 1056 -32.53 -10.24 35.41
C LEU A 1056 -31.83 -10.52 34.09
N ARG A 1057 -32.57 -11.00 33.08
CA ARG A 1057 -32.02 -11.31 31.75
C ARG A 1057 -31.35 -10.09 31.12
N THR A 1058 -32.00 -8.91 31.12
CA THR A 1058 -31.42 -7.68 30.57
C THR A 1058 -30.10 -7.33 31.26
N ARG A 1059 -30.08 -7.37 32.59
CA ARG A 1059 -28.88 -7.12 33.38
C ARG A 1059 -27.75 -8.10 33.05
N LEU A 1060 -28.06 -9.40 32.94
CA LEU A 1060 -27.08 -10.42 32.56
C LEU A 1060 -26.58 -10.25 31.12
N SER A 1061 -27.44 -9.81 30.20
CA SER A 1061 -27.09 -9.53 28.81
C SER A 1061 -26.11 -8.36 28.69
N ASP A 1062 -26.37 -7.26 29.39
CA ASP A 1062 -25.47 -6.11 29.42
C ASP A 1062 -24.13 -6.45 30.08
N GLY A 1063 -24.17 -7.27 31.15
CA GLY A 1063 -22.96 -7.80 31.76
C GLY A 1063 -22.18 -8.73 30.84
N ALA A 1064 -22.85 -9.57 30.04
CA ALA A 1064 -22.20 -10.41 29.02
C ALA A 1064 -21.48 -9.56 27.95
N LYS A 1065 -22.14 -8.52 27.40
CA LYS A 1065 -21.54 -7.57 26.45
C LYS A 1065 -20.33 -6.82 27.05
N THR A 1066 -20.36 -6.55 28.35
CA THR A 1066 -19.24 -5.94 29.06
C THR A 1066 -18.11 -6.95 29.29
N GLN A 1067 -18.46 -8.17 29.69
CA GLN A 1067 -17.51 -9.23 30.03
C GLN A 1067 -16.68 -9.67 28.81
N ILE A 1068 -17.29 -9.78 27.62
CA ILE A 1068 -16.56 -10.20 26.42
C ILE A 1068 -15.45 -9.21 26.03
N ARG A 1069 -15.58 -7.92 26.35
CA ARG A 1069 -14.52 -6.93 26.12
C ARG A 1069 -13.27 -7.26 26.93
N ARG A 1070 -13.43 -7.72 28.17
CA ARG A 1070 -12.33 -8.15 29.06
C ARG A 1070 -11.63 -9.43 28.55
N PHE A 1071 -12.39 -10.33 27.91
CA PHE A 1071 -11.89 -11.60 27.36
C PHE A 1071 -11.82 -11.57 25.83
N SER A 1072 -11.55 -10.40 25.28
CA SER A 1072 -11.37 -10.23 23.84
C SER A 1072 -10.00 -10.76 23.41
N SER A 1073 -9.92 -11.23 22.16
CA SER A 1073 -8.65 -11.55 21.49
C SER A 1073 -7.66 -10.39 21.63
N ARG A 1074 -8.13 -9.15 21.47
CA ARG A 1074 -7.31 -7.94 21.60
C ARG A 1074 -6.69 -7.78 22.99
N THR A 1075 -7.47 -8.02 24.06
CA THR A 1075 -6.95 -7.95 25.43
C THR A 1075 -5.94 -9.07 25.69
N SER A 1076 -6.21 -10.28 25.18
CA SER A 1076 -5.28 -11.42 25.28
C SER A 1076 -3.95 -11.11 24.58
N ALA A 1077 -4.01 -10.53 23.37
CA ALA A 1077 -2.83 -10.15 22.61
C ALA A 1077 -2.03 -9.03 23.27
N ILE A 1078 -2.69 -8.00 23.83
CA ILE A 1078 -2.01 -6.93 24.59
C ILE A 1078 -1.20 -7.53 25.74
N ARG A 1079 -1.80 -8.42 26.55
CA ARG A 1079 -1.10 -9.09 27.65
C ARG A 1079 0.04 -9.98 27.16
N ALA A 1080 -0.15 -10.69 26.06
CA ALA A 1080 0.90 -11.50 25.45
C ALA A 1080 2.10 -10.63 25.02
N VAL A 1081 1.85 -9.48 24.39
CA VAL A 1081 2.90 -8.56 23.94
C VAL A 1081 3.65 -7.93 25.10
N GLU A 1082 2.99 -7.62 26.23
CA GLU A 1082 3.67 -7.21 27.46
C GLU A 1082 4.70 -8.27 27.89
N VAL A 1083 4.30 -9.55 27.95
CA VAL A 1083 5.23 -10.66 28.27
C VAL A 1083 6.35 -10.79 27.24
N TYR A 1084 6.05 -10.66 25.95
CA TYR A 1084 7.07 -10.74 24.90
C TYR A 1084 8.07 -9.59 24.98
N ALA A 1085 7.61 -8.38 25.29
CA ALA A 1085 8.45 -7.20 25.41
C ALA A 1085 9.48 -7.37 26.53
N ASP A 1086 9.04 -7.86 27.70
CA ASP A 1086 9.91 -8.12 28.86
C ASP A 1086 11.03 -9.11 28.56
N LEU A 1087 10.83 -10.01 27.59
CA LEU A 1087 11.85 -11.00 27.17
C LEU A 1087 12.90 -10.42 26.22
N ILE A 1088 12.60 -9.32 25.53
CA ILE A 1088 13.43 -8.78 24.45
C ILE A 1088 14.12 -7.46 24.86
N LEU A 1089 13.44 -6.64 25.65
CA LEU A 1089 13.99 -5.38 26.11
C LEU A 1089 15.12 -5.65 27.12
N PRO A 1090 16.31 -5.04 26.96
CA PRO A 1090 17.38 -5.21 27.93
C PRO A 1090 16.95 -4.65 29.28
N THR A 1091 17.02 -5.48 30.32
CA THR A 1091 16.80 -5.11 31.73
C THR A 1091 17.81 -4.09 32.24
#